data_AF-A0A959AB69-F1
#
_entry.id   AF-A0A959AB69-F1
#
_cell.length_a   1.000
_cell.length_b   1.000
_cell.length_c   1.000
_cell.angle_alpha   90.00
_cell.angle_beta   90.00
_cell.angle_gamma   90.00
#
_symmetry.space_group_name_H-M   'P 1'
#
loop_
_entity.id
_entity.type
_entity.pdbx_description
1 polymer ?
#
loop_
_entity_poly.entity_id
_entity_poly.type
_entity_poly.pdbx_seq_one_letter_code
_entity_poly.pdbx_strand_id
1 'polypeptide(L)'
;MPLAKSLSDTRKLLDELLVEDLPVAIKTLKELLPEGSEKSILATALQARLQQLNKDRIRGILSASEYAQRLAGISSDFQDLLNELALDDFEPSTSGENKSNGKKPLQGSVLYRIPHKMPIKKASLCTIRVAVEEDAVLQDIVLDDDVHLREHIEVSERMSAELLDTEGDIFDIVPLNAAHQSVRDQGYTQWLFRVTPKIPGEHQLMVKISLLEFDHNTKEYLPRDVSIMETVDIVTETVASTEIEDEPYKNSEHKIHIGPSAQPAATTRTVRGLRTMALFLVFLMVSGSATWALTPPQSRDLWLASVRANISGSPKALETFIETYKNKPDARKSLDKAYFLKAEKTLQLVDFREYLTEFGHDGKYRDEVLARIRAMEKQRSEAIVVAPEAEKVRQYIRDFPDAAYLPAIKQAIESKPELWTILHAELEAAYIGTLNTEYTIQKVKDFLRDFPQSSHLREVAELAMAHPQELQQIQAELEIALQKRIENSNDSDEIKALTHILEKIASPETRLKLSGKLSNSEENGPVNKASETQTIKTQKQPEEKAPSEEVAVLERTSGSKSQQLIAEKDSDGDGVTDANDKCPTEKGTVSNSGCPESKDDILGTPFRQENMVLIKGGKFQMGNNHGREDEQPVHSVSLSSFYLSRYELTVGEYMAFCRETNSHYPEWLEEGNKFNIKTGTDPTYKKMGKALSNSNNPIVGISWKDAIAYCKWLSKKTGKKYRLPTEAEWEYAARGGQSKVNLTYSGCNDANDVAWFADNSDSTTHPVGGKKKNQLGLFDMSGNVYEFCSDLYGIYPFEAQTNPGGTGRTFNPVFRGGSWRYYDKDCRPTNRAKCGSTYRSNNIGFRVARSQ
;
A
#
# COMPACT_ATOMS: atom_id res chain seq x y z
N MET A 1 -3.28 12.83 3.61
CA MET A 1 -3.51 14.28 3.52
C MET A 1 -2.57 14.96 4.50
N PRO A 2 -1.53 15.71 4.08
CA PRO A 2 -0.78 16.52 5.03
C PRO A 2 -1.72 17.50 5.75
N LEU A 3 -1.53 17.70 7.06
CA LEU A 3 -2.37 18.55 7.89
C LEU A 3 -2.42 20.00 7.39
N ALA A 4 -3.62 20.59 7.38
CA ALA A 4 -3.81 21.99 7.01
C ALA A 4 -3.40 23.01 8.11
N LYS A 5 -3.15 22.55 9.34
CA LYS A 5 -2.71 23.33 10.51
C LYS A 5 -1.44 22.72 11.10
N SER A 6 -0.71 23.48 11.93
CA SER A 6 0.44 22.91 12.62
C SER A 6 0.01 21.78 13.56
N LEU A 7 0.90 20.82 13.77
CA LEU A 7 0.68 19.71 14.68
C LEU A 7 0.33 20.16 16.10
N SER A 8 0.96 21.25 16.56
CA SER A 8 0.64 21.92 17.84
C SER A 8 -0.81 22.40 17.88
N ASP A 9 -1.29 23.04 16.81
CA ASP A 9 -2.67 23.54 16.75
C ASP A 9 -3.68 22.40 16.58
N THR A 10 -3.31 21.33 15.87
CA THR A 10 -4.13 20.12 15.72
C THR A 10 -4.25 19.38 17.05
N ARG A 11 -3.15 19.19 17.78
CA ARG A 11 -3.15 18.62 19.13
C ARG A 11 -3.96 19.49 20.09
N LYS A 12 -3.74 20.81 20.09
CA LYS A 12 -4.50 21.73 20.94
C LYS A 12 -6.00 21.76 20.63
N LEU A 13 -6.38 21.74 19.35
CA LEU A 13 -7.78 21.63 18.91
C LEU A 13 -8.43 20.34 19.40
N LEU A 14 -7.71 19.22 19.31
CA LEU A 14 -8.20 17.92 19.72
C LEU A 14 -8.17 17.71 21.25
N ASP A 15 -7.27 18.38 21.98
CA ASP A 15 -7.29 18.51 23.45
C ASP A 15 -8.50 19.34 23.91
N GLU A 16 -8.78 20.46 23.25
CA GLU A 16 -9.98 21.29 23.49
C GLU A 16 -11.26 20.46 23.22
N LEU A 17 -11.33 19.73 22.09
CA LEU A 17 -12.43 18.81 21.78
C LEU A 17 -12.53 17.61 22.74
N LEU A 18 -11.42 17.11 23.27
CA LEU A 18 -11.40 15.97 24.20
C LEU A 18 -12.03 16.32 25.56
N VAL A 19 -11.88 17.57 26.00
CA VAL A 19 -12.51 18.07 27.24
C VAL A 19 -14.03 18.28 27.05
N GLU A 20 -14.50 18.56 25.84
CA GLU A 20 -15.92 18.78 25.54
C GLU A 20 -16.67 17.51 25.07
N ASP A 21 -16.13 16.76 24.10
CA ASP A 21 -16.73 15.55 23.49
C ASP A 21 -15.65 14.57 22.98
N LEU A 22 -15.29 13.61 23.85
CA LEU A 22 -14.36 12.51 23.56
C LEU A 22 -14.68 11.72 22.26
N PRO A 23 -15.92 11.21 22.02
CA PRO A 23 -16.23 10.50 20.78
C PRO A 23 -16.02 11.34 19.52
N VAL A 24 -16.36 12.64 19.53
CA VAL A 24 -16.09 13.54 18.41
C VAL A 24 -14.59 13.73 18.23
N ALA A 25 -13.84 13.98 19.30
CA ALA A 25 -12.38 14.13 19.24
C ALA A 25 -11.70 12.89 18.63
N ILE A 26 -12.09 11.67 19.06
CA ILE A 26 -11.58 10.41 18.49
C ILE A 26 -11.91 10.29 17.00
N LYS A 27 -13.14 10.61 16.60
CA LYS A 27 -13.58 10.50 15.20
C LYS A 27 -12.89 11.53 14.30
N THR A 28 -12.80 12.79 14.74
CA THR A 28 -12.08 13.85 14.02
C THR A 28 -10.61 13.50 13.85
N LEU A 29 -9.97 12.94 14.89
CA LEU A 29 -8.59 12.47 14.74
C LEU A 29 -8.49 11.35 13.68
N LYS A 30 -9.34 10.33 13.79
CA LYS A 30 -9.37 9.19 12.85
C LYS A 30 -9.57 9.61 11.39
N GLU A 31 -10.39 10.62 11.12
CA GLU A 31 -10.73 11.12 9.77
C GLU A 31 -9.67 12.04 9.17
N LEU A 32 -8.94 12.79 10.00
CA LEU A 32 -7.76 13.55 9.55
C LEU A 32 -6.63 12.59 9.13
N LEU A 33 -6.52 11.47 9.83
CA LEU A 33 -5.53 10.43 9.60
C LEU A 33 -5.93 9.53 8.40
N PRO A 34 -4.98 9.08 7.56
CA PRO A 34 -5.24 8.20 6.42
C PRO A 34 -5.94 6.93 6.85
N GLU A 35 -6.83 6.45 6.00
CA GLU A 35 -7.54 5.21 6.24
C GLU A 35 -6.55 4.03 6.31
N GLY A 36 -6.64 3.26 7.40
CA GLY A 36 -5.66 2.23 7.72
C GLY A 36 -4.32 2.71 8.28
N SER A 37 -4.07 4.02 8.49
CA SER A 37 -2.85 4.47 9.16
C SER A 37 -2.79 4.04 10.62
N GLU A 38 -1.59 4.02 11.21
CA GLU A 38 -1.35 3.48 12.56
C GLU A 38 -2.16 4.23 13.63
N LYS A 39 -2.04 5.57 13.67
CA LYS A 39 -2.86 6.41 14.55
C LYS A 39 -4.35 6.36 14.20
N SER A 40 -4.74 6.10 12.94
CA SER A 40 -6.16 5.94 12.54
C SER A 40 -6.74 4.60 13.02
N ILE A 41 -5.94 3.54 13.03
CA ILE A 41 -6.30 2.24 13.63
C ILE A 41 -6.40 2.37 15.16
N LEU A 42 -5.47 3.09 15.81
CA LEU A 42 -5.54 3.37 17.26
C LEU A 42 -6.76 4.21 17.62
N ALA A 43 -7.05 5.28 16.88
CA ALA A 43 -8.28 6.06 17.03
C ALA A 43 -9.53 5.19 16.78
N THR A 44 -9.52 4.29 15.78
CA THR A 44 -10.59 3.32 15.54
C THR A 44 -10.77 2.33 16.71
N ALA A 45 -9.69 1.90 17.34
CA ALA A 45 -9.73 0.99 18.49
C ALA A 45 -10.27 1.68 19.75
N LEU A 46 -9.90 2.95 19.98
CA LEU A 46 -10.48 3.79 21.03
C LEU A 46 -11.97 4.04 20.79
N GLN A 47 -12.36 4.33 19.54
CA GLN A 47 -13.77 4.47 19.12
C GLN A 47 -14.58 3.20 19.42
N ALA A 48 -14.05 2.02 19.07
CA ALA A 48 -14.70 0.74 19.33
C ALA A 48 -14.79 0.40 20.84
N ARG A 49 -13.75 0.71 21.63
CA ARG A 49 -13.78 0.56 23.10
C ARG A 49 -14.85 1.45 23.73
N LEU A 50 -14.95 2.70 23.29
CA LEU A 50 -15.96 3.65 23.77
C LEU A 50 -17.38 3.19 23.40
N GLN A 51 -17.60 2.76 22.15
CA GLN A 51 -18.90 2.19 21.71
C GLN A 51 -19.32 0.96 22.54
N GLN A 52 -18.38 0.08 22.91
CA GLN A 52 -18.68 -1.07 23.76
C GLN A 52 -18.98 -0.65 25.21
N LEU A 53 -18.20 0.27 25.78
CA LEU A 53 -18.42 0.79 27.13
C LEU A 53 -19.81 1.46 27.27
N ASN A 54 -20.23 2.22 26.26
CA ASN A 54 -21.53 2.89 26.22
C ASN A 54 -22.68 1.87 26.12
N LYS A 55 -22.54 0.82 25.29
CA LYS A 55 -23.50 -0.28 25.21
C LYS A 55 -23.66 -1.02 26.54
N ASP A 56 -22.56 -1.29 27.26
CA ASP A 56 -22.60 -1.99 28.55
C ASP A 56 -23.24 -1.12 29.66
N ARG A 57 -23.07 0.21 29.60
CA ARG A 57 -23.77 1.15 30.49
C ARG A 57 -25.26 1.24 30.20
N ILE A 58 -25.67 1.35 28.94
CA ILE A 58 -27.09 1.40 28.52
C ILE A 58 -27.82 0.10 28.88
N ARG A 59 -27.14 -1.05 28.80
CA ARG A 59 -27.67 -2.36 29.22
C ARG A 59 -27.72 -2.56 30.74
N GLY A 60 -27.33 -1.56 31.53
CA GLY A 60 -27.31 -1.63 33.00
C GLY A 60 -26.23 -2.55 33.59
N ILE A 61 -25.27 -3.01 32.77
CA ILE A 61 -24.20 -3.94 33.20
C ILE A 61 -23.14 -3.21 34.02
N LEU A 62 -22.96 -1.90 33.79
CA LEU A 62 -22.00 -1.04 34.52
C LEU A 62 -22.71 0.02 35.36
N SER A 63 -22.22 0.19 36.59
CA SER A 63 -22.64 1.30 37.46
C SER A 63 -22.14 2.66 36.96
N ALA A 64 -22.72 3.75 37.46
CA ALA A 64 -22.38 5.11 37.02
C ALA A 64 -20.91 5.48 37.30
N SER A 65 -20.39 5.09 38.46
CA SER A 65 -19.01 5.36 38.88
C SER A 65 -18.00 4.50 38.11
N GLU A 66 -18.27 3.21 37.89
CA GLU A 66 -17.40 2.35 37.08
C GLU A 66 -17.37 2.79 35.60
N TYR A 67 -18.50 3.25 35.07
CA TYR A 67 -18.55 3.83 33.73
C TYR A 67 -17.69 5.10 33.65
N ALA A 68 -17.86 6.04 34.59
CA ALA A 68 -17.05 7.27 34.63
C ALA A 68 -15.55 6.98 34.77
N GLN A 69 -15.16 6.01 35.61
CA GLN A 69 -13.76 5.62 35.79
C GLN A 69 -13.16 4.97 34.53
N ARG A 70 -13.93 4.13 33.82
CA ARG A 70 -13.48 3.52 32.56
C ARG A 70 -13.47 4.52 31.40
N LEU A 71 -14.40 5.47 31.39
CA LEU A 71 -14.46 6.54 30.40
C LEU A 71 -13.26 7.48 30.54
N ALA A 72 -12.90 7.87 31.77
CA ALA A 72 -11.70 8.65 32.06
C ALA A 72 -10.42 7.93 31.59
N GLY A 73 -10.36 6.60 31.70
CA GLY A 73 -9.28 5.81 31.12
C GLY A 73 -9.20 5.90 29.59
N ILE A 74 -10.33 5.91 28.88
CA ILE A 74 -10.35 6.10 27.42
C ILE A 74 -9.97 7.54 27.04
N SER A 75 -10.39 8.55 27.81
CA SER A 75 -9.91 9.93 27.63
C SER A 75 -8.41 10.05 27.80
N SER A 76 -7.82 9.41 28.84
CA SER A 76 -6.36 9.40 29.02
C SER A 76 -5.65 8.73 27.85
N ASP A 77 -6.08 7.53 27.45
CA ASP A 77 -5.49 6.81 26.31
C ASP A 77 -5.58 7.64 25.00
N PHE A 78 -6.62 8.47 24.85
CA PHE A 78 -6.77 9.38 23.70
C PHE A 78 -5.92 10.66 23.83
N GLN A 79 -5.77 11.22 25.03
CA GLN A 79 -4.86 12.34 25.31
C GLN A 79 -3.39 11.94 25.08
N ASP A 80 -3.04 10.71 25.43
CA ASP A 80 -1.73 10.14 25.15
C ASP A 80 -1.53 9.93 23.63
N LEU A 81 -2.51 9.35 22.93
CA LEU A 81 -2.51 9.26 21.47
C LEU A 81 -2.31 10.64 20.80
N LEU A 82 -2.98 11.66 21.33
CA LEU A 82 -2.87 13.06 20.92
C LEU A 82 -1.45 13.61 21.07
N ASN A 83 -0.85 13.43 22.25
CA ASN A 83 0.50 13.89 22.57
C ASN A 83 1.59 13.14 21.78
N GLU A 84 1.25 12.05 21.10
CA GLU A 84 2.14 11.34 20.16
C GLU A 84 1.93 11.69 18.68
N LEU A 85 0.86 12.40 18.28
CA LEU A 85 0.58 12.65 16.85
C LEU A 85 1.72 13.41 16.17
N ALA A 86 2.26 12.90 15.06
CA ALA A 86 3.22 13.58 14.19
C ALA A 86 2.54 14.12 12.90
N LEU A 87 3.14 15.07 12.20
CA LEU A 87 2.59 15.61 10.94
C LEU A 87 2.49 14.53 9.85
N ASP A 88 3.43 13.59 9.90
CA ASP A 88 3.66 12.43 9.05
C ASP A 88 2.60 11.32 9.24
N ASP A 89 1.90 11.33 10.39
CA ASP A 89 0.80 10.40 10.65
C ASP A 89 -0.37 10.62 9.69
N PHE A 90 -0.42 11.78 9.05
CA PHE A 90 -1.54 12.21 8.23
C PHE A 90 -1.38 11.84 6.73
N GLU A 91 -0.29 11.19 6.28
CA GLU A 91 -0.03 10.87 4.85
C GLU A 91 -0.36 9.41 4.38
N PRO A 92 -0.96 9.21 3.18
CA PRO A 92 -1.55 7.93 2.76
C PRO A 92 -0.60 7.03 1.95
N SER A 93 -0.84 5.71 1.99
CA SER A 93 -0.07 4.69 1.24
C SER A 93 -0.88 4.06 0.09
N THR A 94 -0.24 3.78 -1.04
CA THR A 94 -0.89 3.51 -2.34
C THR A 94 -0.93 2.03 -2.75
N SER A 95 -2.14 1.49 -3.00
CA SER A 95 -2.40 0.48 -4.07
C SER A 95 -3.90 0.11 -4.16
N GLY A 96 -4.49 0.14 -5.37
CA GLY A 96 -5.72 -0.59 -5.70
C GLY A 96 -6.86 0.24 -6.32
N GLU A 97 -6.97 0.22 -7.66
CA GLU A 97 -8.15 0.71 -8.38
C GLU A 97 -9.32 -0.28 -8.33
N ASN A 98 -10.57 0.20 -8.48
CA ASN A 98 -11.74 -0.64 -8.73
C ASN A 98 -12.76 0.06 -9.66
N LYS A 99 -13.48 -0.74 -10.46
CA LYS A 99 -14.45 -0.26 -11.48
C LYS A 99 -15.89 -0.17 -10.94
N SER A 100 -16.70 0.72 -11.51
CA SER A 100 -18.11 1.00 -11.13
C SER A 100 -19.14 0.49 -12.14
N ASN A 101 -20.37 0.20 -11.68
CA ASN A 101 -21.60 0.07 -12.49
C ASN A 101 -22.79 0.62 -11.67
N GLY A 102 -23.74 1.33 -12.30
CA GLY A 102 -24.72 2.21 -11.62
C GLY A 102 -26.11 1.62 -11.30
N LYS A 103 -26.97 2.42 -10.63
CA LYS A 103 -28.32 2.06 -10.13
C LYS A 103 -29.37 3.19 -10.34
N LYS A 104 -30.61 2.95 -9.90
CA LYS A 104 -31.78 3.87 -9.99
C LYS A 104 -31.91 4.77 -8.73
N PRO A 105 -32.61 5.93 -8.82
CA PRO A 105 -32.81 6.86 -7.71
C PRO A 105 -33.65 6.29 -6.57
N LEU A 106 -33.50 6.89 -5.37
CA LEU A 106 -34.03 6.42 -4.09
C LEU A 106 -34.82 7.56 -3.39
N GLN A 107 -35.72 7.25 -2.44
CA GLN A 107 -36.38 8.25 -1.58
C GLN A 107 -35.70 8.28 -0.20
N GLY A 108 -35.91 9.35 0.59
CA GLY A 108 -35.29 9.48 1.91
C GLY A 108 -35.73 10.70 2.74
N SER A 109 -34.93 11.04 3.75
CA SER A 109 -35.25 12.05 4.77
C SER A 109 -34.08 12.99 5.06
N VAL A 110 -34.39 14.25 5.43
CA VAL A 110 -33.41 15.23 5.95
C VAL A 110 -33.47 15.22 7.47
N LEU A 111 -32.32 15.24 8.14
CA LEU A 111 -32.19 15.61 9.54
C LEU A 111 -31.18 16.74 9.68
N TYR A 112 -31.50 17.79 10.42
CA TYR A 112 -30.56 18.89 10.67
C TYR A 112 -30.60 19.35 12.12
N ARG A 113 -29.49 19.91 12.59
CA ARG A 113 -29.32 20.45 13.94
C ARG A 113 -28.77 21.87 13.84
N ILE A 114 -29.54 22.84 14.32
CA ILE A 114 -29.17 24.25 14.39
C ILE A 114 -29.56 24.73 15.79
N PRO A 115 -28.59 25.02 16.67
CA PRO A 115 -28.88 25.52 18.01
C PRO A 115 -29.74 26.79 17.98
N HIS A 116 -30.90 26.77 18.65
CA HIS A 116 -31.80 27.92 18.70
C HIS A 116 -31.21 29.10 19.50
N LYS A 117 -30.16 28.87 20.29
CA LYS A 117 -29.39 29.92 20.98
C LYS A 117 -27.90 29.80 20.71
N MET A 118 -27.28 30.91 20.32
CA MET A 118 -25.84 30.93 20.04
C MET A 118 -25.12 32.09 20.76
N PRO A 119 -24.00 31.83 21.44
CA PRO A 119 -23.17 32.90 22.01
C PRO A 119 -22.45 33.68 20.90
N ILE A 120 -22.56 35.00 20.92
CA ILE A 120 -21.94 35.91 19.95
C ILE A 120 -20.41 35.72 19.90
N LYS A 121 -19.84 35.80 18.71
CA LYS A 121 -18.41 35.61 18.40
C LYS A 121 -17.83 34.25 18.82
N LYS A 122 -18.66 33.35 19.31
CA LYS A 122 -18.31 31.98 19.70
C LYS A 122 -19.01 31.03 18.73
N ALA A 123 -18.24 30.08 18.24
CA ALA A 123 -18.65 29.23 17.13
C ALA A 123 -19.54 28.09 17.62
N SER A 124 -20.72 27.95 17.02
CA SER A 124 -21.61 26.79 17.19
C SER A 124 -21.49 25.84 16.00
N LEU A 125 -21.67 24.54 16.22
CA LEU A 125 -21.66 23.54 15.17
C LEU A 125 -23.09 23.20 14.71
N CYS A 126 -23.42 23.60 13.48
CA CYS A 126 -24.65 23.21 12.81
C CYS A 126 -24.38 22.01 11.88
N THR A 127 -25.34 21.09 11.79
CA THR A 127 -25.21 19.86 11.00
C THR A 127 -26.42 19.67 10.10
N ILE A 128 -26.21 19.23 8.86
CA ILE A 128 -27.27 18.77 7.95
C ILE A 128 -26.91 17.34 7.53
N ARG A 129 -27.87 16.42 7.58
CA ARG A 129 -27.76 15.02 7.13
C ARG A 129 -28.90 14.71 6.17
N VAL A 130 -28.61 13.88 5.17
CA VAL A 130 -29.61 13.29 4.28
C VAL A 130 -29.32 11.80 4.12
N ALA A 131 -30.33 10.95 4.28
CA ALA A 131 -30.19 9.50 4.07
C ALA A 131 -31.40 8.91 3.37
N VAL A 132 -31.21 7.73 2.79
CA VAL A 132 -32.24 6.93 2.12
C VAL A 132 -33.14 6.21 3.13
N GLU A 133 -32.58 5.71 4.23
CA GLU A 133 -33.31 5.02 5.29
C GLU A 133 -33.18 5.78 6.62
N GLU A 134 -34.29 5.99 7.31
CA GLU A 134 -34.37 6.77 8.55
C GLU A 134 -33.53 6.17 9.68
N ASP A 135 -33.58 4.84 9.82
CA ASP A 135 -32.77 4.05 10.78
C ASP A 135 -31.25 4.20 10.57
N ALA A 136 -30.80 4.64 9.39
CA ALA A 136 -29.39 4.92 9.13
C ALA A 136 -28.95 6.30 9.64
N VAL A 137 -29.88 7.26 9.75
CA VAL A 137 -29.58 8.65 10.20
C VAL A 137 -29.26 8.69 11.70
N LEU A 138 -29.96 7.87 12.48
CA LEU A 138 -30.07 7.96 13.95
C LEU A 138 -28.94 7.26 14.73
N GLN A 139 -28.05 6.51 14.07
CA GLN A 139 -27.12 5.58 14.74
C GLN A 139 -26.03 6.23 15.61
N ASP A 140 -25.74 7.53 15.40
CA ASP A 140 -24.68 8.28 16.10
C ASP A 140 -25.09 9.76 16.37
N ILE A 141 -26.31 10.03 16.86
CA ILE A 141 -26.73 11.36 17.35
C ILE A 141 -27.21 11.28 18.79
N VAL A 142 -26.74 12.20 19.64
CA VAL A 142 -27.41 12.54 20.90
C VAL A 142 -28.65 13.34 20.51
N LEU A 143 -29.83 12.74 20.66
CA LEU A 143 -31.09 13.43 20.40
C LEU A 143 -31.30 14.49 21.48
N ASP A 144 -31.18 15.75 21.09
CA ASP A 144 -31.47 16.94 21.90
C ASP A 144 -32.50 17.84 21.20
N ASP A 145 -33.02 18.83 21.92
CA ASP A 145 -34.16 19.66 21.50
C ASP A 145 -33.88 20.54 20.26
N ASP A 146 -32.62 20.63 19.79
CA ASP A 146 -32.19 21.39 18.61
C ASP A 146 -32.10 20.52 17.32
N VAL A 147 -32.46 19.22 17.38
CA VAL A 147 -32.43 18.28 16.23
C VAL A 147 -33.81 18.14 15.59
N HIS A 148 -33.91 18.56 14.32
CA HIS A 148 -35.15 18.54 13.52
C HIS A 148 -35.09 17.50 12.39
N LEU A 149 -36.18 16.73 12.23
CA LEU A 149 -36.33 15.71 11.19
C LEU A 149 -37.43 16.11 10.20
N ARG A 150 -37.19 15.89 8.90
CA ARG A 150 -38.18 16.07 7.84
C ARG A 150 -38.18 14.90 6.87
N GLU A 151 -39.30 14.20 6.83
CA GLU A 151 -39.56 13.07 5.93
C GLU A 151 -39.88 13.53 4.49
N HIS A 152 -39.73 12.59 3.55
CA HIS A 152 -40.16 12.68 2.14
C HIS A 152 -39.42 13.72 1.27
N ILE A 153 -38.10 13.55 1.12
CA ILE A 153 -37.34 14.14 0.01
C ILE A 153 -36.84 13.05 -0.95
N GLU A 154 -36.69 13.39 -2.23
CA GLU A 154 -36.08 12.47 -3.20
C GLU A 154 -34.55 12.55 -3.13
N VAL A 155 -33.88 11.40 -3.21
CA VAL A 155 -32.45 11.25 -2.97
C VAL A 155 -31.72 10.88 -4.26
N SER A 156 -30.79 11.73 -4.67
CA SER A 156 -30.04 11.64 -5.93
C SER A 156 -28.58 11.23 -5.70
N GLU A 157 -27.93 10.57 -6.66
CA GLU A 157 -26.52 10.12 -6.55
C GLU A 157 -25.53 11.26 -6.23
N ARG A 158 -25.91 12.51 -6.50
CA ARG A 158 -25.18 13.73 -6.10
C ARG A 158 -26.13 14.76 -5.52
N MET A 159 -25.72 15.33 -4.38
CA MET A 159 -26.46 16.34 -3.63
C MET A 159 -25.51 17.44 -3.16
N SER A 160 -26.06 18.62 -2.83
CA SER A 160 -25.37 19.59 -1.99
C SER A 160 -26.26 20.18 -0.93
N ALA A 161 -25.67 20.57 0.20
CA ALA A 161 -26.32 21.39 1.20
C ALA A 161 -25.49 22.64 1.48
N GLU A 162 -26.19 23.75 1.74
CA GLU A 162 -25.67 25.05 2.10
C GLU A 162 -26.44 25.56 3.33
N LEU A 163 -25.77 26.32 4.18
CA LEU A 163 -26.40 27.08 5.25
C LEU A 163 -26.10 28.55 4.96
N LEU A 164 -27.15 29.35 4.79
CA LEU A 164 -27.08 30.72 4.29
C LEU A 164 -27.58 31.70 5.35
N ASP A 165 -26.81 32.74 5.59
CA ASP A 165 -27.24 33.93 6.30
C ASP A 165 -28.11 34.77 5.35
N THR A 166 -29.42 34.81 5.62
CA THR A 166 -30.38 35.50 4.75
C THR A 166 -30.49 37.00 5.00
N GLU A 167 -29.96 37.47 6.13
CA GLU A 167 -29.99 38.88 6.53
C GLU A 167 -28.67 39.59 6.20
N GLY A 168 -27.57 38.83 6.20
CA GLY A 168 -26.28 39.21 5.63
C GLY A 168 -25.31 39.81 6.65
N ASP A 169 -24.15 39.17 6.80
CA ASP A 169 -23.09 39.52 7.75
C ASP A 169 -23.51 39.46 9.23
N ILE A 170 -24.62 38.77 9.51
CA ILE A 170 -25.05 38.36 10.85
C ILE A 170 -24.26 37.14 11.31
N PHE A 171 -23.99 36.18 10.42
CA PHE A 171 -23.33 34.92 10.75
C PHE A 171 -22.06 34.69 9.92
N ASP A 172 -20.95 34.35 10.57
CA ASP A 172 -19.78 33.78 9.90
C ASP A 172 -20.00 32.27 9.73
N ILE A 173 -20.52 31.87 8.57
CA ILE A 173 -20.81 30.47 8.26
C ILE A 173 -19.64 29.89 7.48
N VAL A 174 -18.89 28.99 8.12
CA VAL A 174 -17.77 28.27 7.49
C VAL A 174 -18.17 26.81 7.30
N PRO A 175 -18.40 26.33 6.05
CA PRO A 175 -18.57 24.91 5.80
C PRO A 175 -17.27 24.17 6.14
N LEU A 176 -17.38 23.12 6.95
CA LEU A 176 -16.26 22.33 7.44
C LEU A 176 -15.94 21.13 6.52
N ASN A 177 -16.84 20.80 5.61
CA ASN A 177 -16.66 19.76 4.59
C ASN A 177 -17.26 20.19 3.24
N ALA A 178 -17.09 19.35 2.21
CA ALA A 178 -17.45 19.70 0.84
C ALA A 178 -18.97 19.91 0.66
N ALA A 179 -19.35 21.01 0.01
CA ALA A 179 -20.74 21.35 -0.29
C ALA A 179 -21.41 20.31 -1.19
N HIS A 180 -20.74 19.82 -2.25
CA HIS A 180 -21.25 18.73 -3.08
C HIS A 180 -20.71 17.37 -2.61
N GLN A 181 -21.60 16.40 -2.39
CA GLN A 181 -21.26 15.05 -1.95
C GLN A 181 -22.12 14.00 -2.69
N SER A 182 -21.59 12.80 -2.85
CA SER A 182 -22.32 11.66 -3.42
C SER A 182 -23.02 10.84 -2.34
N VAL A 183 -24.21 10.33 -2.65
CA VAL A 183 -24.97 9.47 -1.74
C VAL A 183 -24.27 8.12 -1.57
N ARG A 184 -24.27 7.63 -0.32
CA ARG A 184 -23.68 6.35 0.05
C ARG A 184 -24.78 5.28 0.07
N ASP A 185 -24.60 4.19 -0.68
CA ASP A 185 -25.57 3.08 -0.84
C ASP A 185 -26.11 2.47 0.48
N GLN A 186 -25.47 2.70 1.63
CA GLN A 186 -25.84 2.14 2.94
C GLN A 186 -25.57 3.13 4.11
N GLY A 187 -25.93 4.42 3.97
CA GLY A 187 -25.76 5.38 5.07
C GLY A 187 -26.33 6.77 4.81
N TYR A 188 -25.89 7.75 5.62
CA TYR A 188 -26.23 9.16 5.47
C TYR A 188 -25.07 9.98 4.87
N THR A 189 -25.40 10.98 4.07
CA THR A 189 -24.51 12.06 3.64
C THR A 189 -24.60 13.21 4.65
N GLN A 190 -23.49 13.82 5.04
CA GLN A 190 -23.46 14.85 6.10
C GLN A 190 -22.70 16.10 5.67
N TRP A 191 -23.26 17.26 5.97
CA TRP A 191 -22.64 18.56 5.86
C TRP A 191 -22.52 19.19 7.26
N LEU A 192 -21.37 19.80 7.53
CA LEU A 192 -21.05 20.43 8.82
C LEU A 192 -20.73 21.89 8.59
N PHE A 193 -21.31 22.77 9.40
CA PHE A 193 -21.14 24.21 9.31
C PHE A 193 -20.76 24.76 10.67
N ARG A 194 -19.63 25.48 10.73
CA ARG A 194 -19.29 26.28 11.90
C ARG A 194 -19.91 27.65 11.75
N VAL A 195 -20.91 27.94 12.56
CA VAL A 195 -21.66 29.20 12.56
C VAL A 195 -21.18 30.05 13.71
N THR A 196 -20.55 31.19 13.41
CA THR A 196 -20.10 32.15 14.43
C THR A 196 -20.96 33.41 14.32
N PRO A 197 -21.87 33.67 15.27
CA PRO A 197 -22.76 34.82 15.15
C PRO A 197 -22.00 36.13 15.44
N LYS A 198 -22.18 37.14 14.60
CA LYS A 198 -21.45 38.43 14.65
C LYS A 198 -22.24 39.55 15.31
N ILE A 199 -23.57 39.52 15.18
CA ILE A 199 -24.51 40.57 15.62
C ILE A 199 -25.51 39.94 16.61
N PRO A 200 -25.82 40.58 17.77
CA PRO A 200 -26.76 40.02 18.74
C PRO A 200 -28.22 40.36 18.40
N GLY A 201 -29.13 39.43 18.66
CA GLY A 201 -30.56 39.53 18.33
C GLY A 201 -31.15 38.19 17.87
N GLU A 202 -32.44 38.17 17.58
CA GLU A 202 -33.08 37.07 16.83
C GLU A 202 -32.85 37.26 15.33
N HIS A 203 -32.31 36.24 14.65
CA HIS A 203 -31.96 36.30 13.24
C HIS A 203 -32.22 34.96 12.53
N GLN A 204 -32.39 35.01 11.21
CA GLN A 204 -32.75 33.87 10.37
C GLN A 204 -31.54 33.21 9.68
N LEU A 205 -31.53 31.87 9.68
CA LEU A 205 -30.62 31.03 8.90
C LEU A 205 -31.41 30.15 7.94
N MET A 206 -31.02 30.11 6.66
CA MET A 206 -31.62 29.22 5.67
C MET A 206 -30.79 27.96 5.47
N VAL A 207 -31.38 26.80 5.75
CA VAL A 207 -30.91 25.51 5.24
C VAL A 207 -31.36 25.37 3.79
N LYS A 208 -30.42 25.25 2.85
CA LYS A 208 -30.70 24.98 1.44
C LYS A 208 -30.09 23.64 1.03
N ILE A 209 -30.84 22.82 0.30
CA ILE A 209 -30.38 21.52 -0.23
C ILE A 209 -30.72 21.46 -1.72
N SER A 210 -29.73 21.19 -2.57
CA SER A 210 -29.85 21.09 -4.03
C SER A 210 -29.64 19.65 -4.51
N LEU A 211 -30.54 19.21 -5.38
CA LEU A 211 -30.76 17.81 -5.78
C LEU A 211 -30.85 17.70 -7.30
N LEU A 212 -30.52 16.54 -7.88
CA LEU A 212 -30.76 16.23 -9.30
C LEU A 212 -31.88 15.20 -9.43
N GLU A 213 -33.08 15.64 -9.79
CA GLU A 213 -34.28 14.82 -9.98
C GLU A 213 -34.36 14.32 -11.44
N PHE A 214 -34.72 13.05 -11.65
CA PHE A 214 -34.81 12.49 -13.01
C PHE A 214 -36.22 12.62 -13.57
N ASP A 215 -36.43 13.51 -14.54
CA ASP A 215 -37.74 13.64 -15.19
C ASP A 215 -37.97 12.45 -16.13
N HIS A 216 -38.93 11.60 -15.76
CA HIS A 216 -39.30 10.41 -16.53
C HIS A 216 -39.91 10.70 -17.91
N ASN A 217 -40.38 11.92 -18.17
CA ASN A 217 -40.97 12.31 -19.46
C ASN A 217 -39.90 12.77 -20.46
N THR A 218 -38.98 13.65 -20.04
CA THR A 218 -37.87 14.14 -20.88
C THR A 218 -36.66 13.19 -20.88
N LYS A 219 -36.52 12.35 -19.85
CA LYS A 219 -35.37 11.48 -19.55
C LYS A 219 -34.07 12.24 -19.24
N GLU A 220 -34.20 13.44 -18.70
CA GLU A 220 -33.07 14.28 -18.28
C GLU A 220 -33.06 14.49 -16.75
N TYR A 221 -31.89 14.80 -16.18
CA TYR A 221 -31.75 15.16 -14.77
C TYR A 221 -31.89 16.67 -14.61
N LEU A 222 -32.89 17.12 -13.86
CA LEU A 222 -33.19 18.52 -13.59
C LEU A 222 -32.79 18.90 -12.16
N PRO A 223 -32.15 20.07 -11.95
CA PRO A 223 -31.82 20.54 -10.61
C PRO A 223 -33.06 21.04 -9.86
N ARG A 224 -33.21 20.61 -8.60
CA ARG A 224 -34.29 21.03 -7.68
C ARG A 224 -33.72 21.44 -6.34
N ASP A 225 -34.18 22.59 -5.84
CA ASP A 225 -33.78 23.14 -4.55
C ASP A 225 -34.88 22.98 -3.51
N VAL A 226 -34.50 22.62 -2.28
CA VAL A 226 -35.32 22.64 -1.07
C VAL A 226 -34.71 23.66 -0.12
N SER A 227 -35.54 24.55 0.44
CA SER A 227 -35.12 25.58 1.40
C SER A 227 -35.98 25.56 2.66
N ILE A 228 -35.35 25.73 3.81
CA ILE A 228 -35.96 25.75 5.15
C ILE A 228 -35.37 26.93 5.93
N MET A 229 -36.20 27.67 6.67
CA MET A 229 -35.79 28.83 7.46
C MET A 229 -35.82 28.48 8.95
N GLU A 230 -34.76 28.79 9.68
CA GLU A 230 -34.66 28.60 11.13
C GLU A 230 -34.33 29.91 11.84
N THR A 231 -34.94 30.11 13.01
CA THR A 231 -34.74 31.30 13.85
C THR A 231 -33.77 31.01 14.99
N VAL A 232 -32.75 31.85 15.15
CA VAL A 232 -31.68 31.72 16.15
C VAL A 232 -31.50 33.02 16.94
N ASP A 233 -31.47 32.90 18.28
CA ASP A 233 -31.25 34.00 19.23
C ASP A 233 -29.76 34.09 19.63
N ILE A 234 -29.15 35.26 19.39
CA ILE A 234 -27.71 35.51 19.57
C ILE A 234 -27.45 36.33 20.83
N VAL A 235 -26.76 35.72 21.81
CA VAL A 235 -26.55 36.28 23.15
C VAL A 235 -25.09 36.65 23.45
N THR A 236 -24.86 37.69 24.25
CA THR A 236 -23.50 38.13 24.66
C THR A 236 -23.04 37.41 25.93
N GLU A 237 -21.99 36.57 25.86
CA GLU A 237 -21.43 35.92 27.06
C GLU A 237 -20.90 36.96 28.06
N THR A 238 -21.35 36.87 29.32
CA THR A 238 -20.87 37.70 30.43
C THR A 238 -20.02 36.84 31.35
N VAL A 239 -18.76 37.25 31.59
CA VAL A 239 -17.84 36.49 32.48
C VAL A 239 -18.12 36.83 33.94
N ALA A 240 -18.33 35.80 34.76
CA ALA A 240 -18.38 35.89 36.22
C ALA A 240 -17.23 35.08 36.85
N SER A 241 -16.69 35.56 37.97
CA SER A 241 -15.47 35.06 38.61
C SER A 241 -15.72 34.23 39.87
N THR A 242 -14.94 33.16 40.03
CA THR A 242 -14.50 32.49 41.28
C THR A 242 -15.53 32.20 42.39
N GLU A 243 -15.70 30.90 42.66
CA GLU A 243 -16.01 30.24 43.94
C GLU A 243 -17.18 30.77 44.80
N ILE A 244 -18.21 29.94 45.00
CA ILE A 244 -18.60 29.34 46.30
C ILE A 244 -19.88 28.48 46.09
N GLU A 245 -19.84 27.25 46.63
CA GLU A 245 -20.93 26.37 47.14
C GLU A 245 -22.29 26.24 46.41
N ASP A 246 -23.06 25.22 46.82
CA ASP A 246 -24.27 24.73 46.15
C ASP A 246 -25.52 25.66 46.22
N GLU A 247 -26.21 25.79 45.08
CA GLU A 247 -27.64 26.20 44.87
C GLU A 247 -28.07 27.69 45.22
N PRO A 248 -29.29 28.16 44.86
CA PRO A 248 -29.74 28.41 43.47
C PRO A 248 -30.45 29.79 43.19
N TYR A 249 -30.44 30.25 41.93
CA TYR A 249 -31.44 31.15 41.25
C TYR A 249 -31.70 32.63 41.70
N LYS A 250 -31.36 33.65 40.85
CA LYS A 250 -32.24 34.73 40.24
C LYS A 250 -31.59 36.08 39.82
N ASN A 251 -31.87 36.49 38.56
CA ASN A 251 -32.14 37.84 37.96
C ASN A 251 -31.30 39.15 38.12
N SER A 252 -30.79 39.62 36.95
CA SER A 252 -31.04 40.92 36.23
C SER A 252 -30.26 42.26 36.45
N GLU A 253 -29.96 42.94 35.30
CA GLU A 253 -29.77 44.40 35.02
C GLU A 253 -28.37 45.09 34.81
N HIS A 254 -27.90 45.14 33.55
CA HIS A 254 -27.52 46.32 32.71
C HIS A 254 -26.42 47.41 33.03
N LYS A 255 -25.59 47.70 31.98
CA LYS A 255 -25.08 49.02 31.43
C LYS A 255 -23.63 49.60 31.63
N ILE A 256 -22.78 49.40 30.60
CA ILE A 256 -21.83 50.28 29.82
C ILE A 256 -21.22 51.62 30.37
N HIS A 257 -19.88 51.88 30.22
CA HIS A 257 -19.25 52.98 29.40
C HIS A 257 -17.69 53.20 29.44
N ILE A 258 -17.04 52.98 28.27
CA ILE A 258 -15.99 53.72 27.49
C ILE A 258 -15.07 54.81 28.13
N GLY A 259 -13.74 54.81 27.83
CA GLY A 259 -12.89 56.03 27.83
C GLY A 259 -11.34 55.85 27.74
N PRO A 260 -10.52 56.79 27.21
CA PRO A 260 -9.75 56.52 25.97
C PRO A 260 -8.24 56.95 25.83
N SER A 261 -7.59 56.48 24.76
CA SER A 261 -6.56 57.12 23.88
C SER A 261 -5.10 57.40 24.32
N ALA A 262 -4.11 56.93 23.53
CA ALA A 262 -3.10 57.77 22.81
C ALA A 262 -2.15 56.96 21.86
N GLN A 263 -1.67 57.61 20.79
CA GLN A 263 -0.74 57.15 19.71
C GLN A 263 -0.03 58.40 19.13
N PRO A 264 0.86 58.36 18.10
CA PRO A 264 2.02 57.49 17.80
C PRO A 264 3.27 58.31 17.34
N ALA A 265 4.35 57.67 16.84
CA ALA A 265 5.36 58.30 15.96
C ALA A 265 6.07 57.26 15.05
N ALA A 266 6.56 57.67 13.87
CA ALA A 266 7.08 56.78 12.81
C ALA A 266 8.35 57.29 12.11
N THR A 267 9.06 56.43 11.35
CA THR A 267 10.02 56.86 10.31
C THR A 267 10.30 55.74 9.28
N THR A 268 10.67 56.13 8.04
CA THR A 268 10.69 55.28 6.83
C THR A 268 12.09 55.12 6.19
N ARG A 269 12.33 54.00 5.50
CA ARG A 269 13.34 53.92 4.40
C ARG A 269 13.09 52.78 3.39
N THR A 270 13.85 52.80 2.29
CA THR A 270 13.33 52.51 0.93
C THR A 270 13.78 51.21 0.25
N VAL A 271 13.06 50.87 -0.83
CA VAL A 271 13.14 49.67 -1.69
C VAL A 271 14.51 49.42 -2.33
N ARG A 272 15.10 48.24 -2.09
CA ARG A 272 16.17 47.65 -2.95
C ARG A 272 16.34 46.12 -2.76
N GLY A 273 15.29 45.33 -2.98
CA GLY A 273 15.28 43.87 -2.65
C GLY A 273 15.00 42.85 -3.77
N LEU A 274 14.22 43.20 -4.81
CA LEU A 274 13.61 42.16 -5.67
C LEU A 274 14.55 41.42 -6.63
N ARG A 275 15.65 42.03 -7.11
CA ARG A 275 16.55 41.37 -8.09
C ARG A 275 17.37 40.22 -7.47
N THR A 276 17.67 40.29 -6.18
CA THR A 276 18.48 39.27 -5.49
C THR A 276 17.63 38.07 -5.08
N MET A 277 16.35 38.28 -4.72
CA MET A 277 15.42 37.19 -4.37
C MET A 277 15.13 36.22 -5.52
N ALA A 278 14.98 36.74 -6.75
CA ALA A 278 14.70 35.91 -7.92
C ALA A 278 15.85 34.94 -8.23
N LEU A 279 17.10 35.43 -8.25
CA LEU A 279 18.29 34.58 -8.43
C LEU A 279 18.42 33.50 -7.34
N PHE A 280 17.99 33.79 -6.11
CA PHE A 280 18.08 32.85 -4.99
C PHE A 280 17.02 31.74 -5.06
N LEU A 281 15.81 32.04 -5.54
CA LEU A 281 14.76 31.04 -5.79
C LEU A 281 15.12 30.10 -6.96
N VAL A 282 15.78 30.61 -8.00
CA VAL A 282 16.38 29.78 -9.05
C VAL A 282 17.42 28.83 -8.45
N PHE A 283 18.31 29.33 -7.60
CA PHE A 283 19.40 28.52 -7.02
C PHE A 283 18.92 27.39 -6.10
N LEU A 284 17.75 27.53 -5.48
CA LEU A 284 17.16 26.51 -4.60
C LEU A 284 16.45 25.37 -5.35
N MET A 285 15.92 25.63 -6.56
CA MET A 285 15.34 24.58 -7.41
C MET A 285 16.39 23.84 -8.25
N VAL A 286 17.61 24.36 -8.34
CA VAL A 286 18.78 23.69 -8.96
C VAL A 286 19.65 23.02 -7.90
N SER A 287 19.16 21.88 -7.39
CA SER A 287 19.78 21.12 -6.32
C SER A 287 21.23 20.68 -6.61
N GLY A 288 21.99 20.42 -5.53
CA GLY A 288 23.31 19.79 -5.57
C GLY A 288 24.50 20.75 -5.56
N SER A 289 24.95 21.14 -4.36
CA SER A 289 26.36 21.17 -3.87
C SER A 289 26.64 22.27 -2.81
N ALA A 290 27.00 21.81 -1.60
CA ALA A 290 27.97 22.35 -0.63
C ALA A 290 28.05 23.86 -0.25
N THR A 291 27.24 24.77 -0.79
CA THR A 291 27.50 26.23 -0.72
C THR A 291 26.68 27.02 0.31
N TRP A 292 25.75 26.39 1.03
CA TRP A 292 24.96 27.04 2.10
C TRP A 292 25.83 27.53 3.28
N ALA A 293 27.01 26.94 3.48
CA ALA A 293 27.92 27.27 4.58
C ALA A 293 28.66 28.62 4.43
N LEU A 294 28.64 29.25 3.24
CA LEU A 294 29.47 30.42 2.92
C LEU A 294 28.68 31.72 2.65
N THR A 295 27.36 31.73 2.82
CA THR A 295 26.55 32.93 2.59
C THR A 295 26.62 33.90 3.79
N PRO A 296 26.91 35.21 3.61
CA PRO A 296 26.97 36.17 4.72
C PRO A 296 25.64 36.25 5.51
N PRO A 297 25.66 36.26 6.86
CA PRO A 297 24.45 36.15 7.68
C PRO A 297 23.36 37.17 7.33
N GLN A 298 23.75 38.43 7.15
CA GLN A 298 22.83 39.54 6.83
C GLN A 298 22.01 39.31 5.56
N SER A 299 22.54 38.59 4.56
CA SER A 299 21.81 38.23 3.34
C SER A 299 20.84 37.07 3.57
N ARG A 300 21.17 36.12 4.47
CA ARG A 300 20.27 35.05 4.92
C ARG A 300 19.09 35.63 5.72
N ASP A 301 19.37 36.59 6.59
CA ASP A 301 18.37 37.18 7.49
C ASP A 301 17.38 38.08 6.74
N LEU A 302 17.84 38.83 5.73
CA LEU A 302 16.96 39.59 4.82
C LEU A 302 16.04 38.68 3.98
N TRP A 303 16.51 37.49 3.59
CA TRP A 303 15.66 36.48 2.92
C TRP A 303 14.61 35.92 3.87
N LEU A 304 15.01 35.50 5.09
CA LEU A 304 14.08 35.02 6.13
C LEU A 304 13.03 36.09 6.50
N ALA A 305 13.41 37.36 6.57
CA ALA A 305 12.49 38.46 6.82
C ALA A 305 11.48 38.66 5.68
N SER A 306 11.93 38.55 4.42
CA SER A 306 11.05 38.73 3.25
C SER A 306 10.07 37.57 3.04
N VAL A 307 10.47 36.34 3.37
CA VAL A 307 9.61 35.15 3.40
C VAL A 307 8.57 35.27 4.51
N ARG A 308 8.99 35.62 5.74
CA ARG A 308 8.09 35.82 6.89
C ARG A 308 7.09 36.96 6.70
N ALA A 309 7.42 37.98 5.91
CA ALA A 309 6.55 39.12 5.66
C ALA A 309 5.46 38.86 4.60
N ASN A 310 5.62 37.86 3.73
CA ASN A 310 4.72 37.63 2.58
C ASN A 310 4.11 36.23 2.48
N ILE A 311 4.50 35.29 3.33
CA ILE A 311 3.97 33.91 3.32
C ILE A 311 3.40 33.58 4.70
N SER A 312 2.07 33.64 4.81
CA SER A 312 1.33 33.35 6.04
C SER A 312 1.22 31.84 6.31
N GLY A 313 2.34 31.26 6.76
CA GLY A 313 2.37 30.20 7.78
C GLY A 313 1.80 28.80 7.45
N SER A 314 1.22 28.55 6.28
CA SER A 314 0.77 27.20 5.90
C SER A 314 1.44 26.69 4.61
N PRO A 315 1.64 25.37 4.46
CA PRO A 315 2.10 24.77 3.20
C PRO A 315 1.20 25.19 2.03
N LYS A 316 -0.13 25.23 2.25
CA LYS A 316 -1.09 25.66 1.24
C LYS A 316 -0.99 27.16 0.89
N ALA A 317 -0.53 28.01 1.81
CA ALA A 317 -0.21 29.41 1.49
C ALA A 317 1.12 29.55 0.72
N LEU A 318 2.09 28.66 0.94
CA LEU A 318 3.30 28.56 0.13
C LEU A 318 2.99 28.03 -1.28
N GLU A 319 2.16 26.99 -1.42
CA GLU A 319 1.66 26.48 -2.70
C GLU A 319 0.83 27.54 -3.44
N THR A 320 -0.14 28.17 -2.77
CA THR A 320 -0.94 29.27 -3.35
C THR A 320 -0.04 30.44 -3.76
N PHE A 321 0.99 30.79 -2.96
CA PHE A 321 1.98 31.80 -3.32
C PHE A 321 2.81 31.37 -4.53
N ILE A 322 3.22 30.10 -4.61
CA ILE A 322 3.94 29.53 -5.75
C ILE A 322 3.08 29.55 -7.02
N GLU A 323 1.83 29.08 -7.00
CA GLU A 323 0.92 29.15 -8.17
C GLU A 323 0.59 30.60 -8.57
N THR A 324 0.32 31.47 -7.59
CA THR A 324 0.02 32.89 -7.82
C THR A 324 1.25 33.65 -8.35
N TYR A 325 2.46 33.21 -8.05
CA TYR A 325 3.69 33.82 -8.54
C TYR A 325 4.18 33.20 -9.85
N LYS A 326 4.11 31.86 -10.02
CA LYS A 326 4.44 31.14 -11.27
C LYS A 326 3.69 31.71 -12.47
N ASN A 327 2.42 32.07 -12.29
CA ASN A 327 1.56 32.59 -13.34
C ASN A 327 1.71 34.11 -13.62
N LYS A 328 2.54 34.85 -12.88
CA LYS A 328 2.82 36.27 -13.18
C LYS A 328 3.80 36.39 -14.36
N PRO A 329 3.56 37.27 -15.35
CA PRO A 329 4.36 37.34 -16.57
C PRO A 329 5.88 37.51 -16.36
N ASP A 330 6.30 38.33 -15.39
CA ASP A 330 7.72 38.59 -15.11
C ASP A 330 8.39 37.47 -14.29
N ALA A 331 7.59 36.74 -13.51
CA ALA A 331 8.04 35.58 -12.76
C ALA A 331 8.15 34.35 -13.66
N ARG A 332 7.17 34.11 -14.56
CA ARG A 332 7.21 33.03 -15.56
C ARG A 332 8.47 33.10 -16.42
N LYS A 333 8.85 34.29 -16.90
CA LYS A 333 10.14 34.53 -17.62
C LYS A 333 11.40 34.23 -16.77
N SER A 334 11.31 34.41 -15.45
CA SER A 334 12.43 34.15 -14.53
C SER A 334 12.55 32.66 -14.21
N LEU A 335 11.42 31.95 -14.11
CA LEU A 335 11.32 30.51 -13.89
C LEU A 335 11.68 29.71 -15.15
N ASP A 336 11.25 30.17 -16.32
CA ASP A 336 11.66 29.66 -17.65
C ASP A 336 13.20 29.56 -17.72
N LYS A 337 13.90 30.67 -17.43
CA LYS A 337 15.37 30.67 -17.32
C LYS A 337 15.91 29.76 -16.20
N ALA A 338 15.16 29.57 -15.11
CA ALA A 338 15.57 28.76 -13.96
C ALA A 338 15.63 27.27 -14.29
N TYR A 339 14.54 26.73 -14.86
CA TYR A 339 14.44 25.34 -15.26
C TYR A 339 15.41 25.02 -16.41
N PHE A 340 15.64 25.97 -17.33
CA PHE A 340 16.70 25.83 -18.33
C PHE A 340 18.09 25.67 -17.70
N LEU A 341 18.47 26.59 -16.80
CA LEU A 341 19.76 26.51 -16.09
C LEU A 341 19.88 25.29 -15.16
N LYS A 342 18.75 24.74 -14.67
CA LYS A 342 18.71 23.46 -13.96
C LYS A 342 19.23 22.36 -14.86
N ALA A 343 18.57 22.19 -16.01
CA ALA A 343 18.85 21.13 -16.95
C ALA A 343 20.23 21.27 -17.61
N GLU A 344 20.69 22.49 -17.90
CA GLU A 344 22.07 22.75 -18.35
C GLU A 344 23.13 22.33 -17.32
N LYS A 345 22.86 22.50 -16.01
CA LYS A 345 23.81 22.15 -14.95
C LYS A 345 23.82 20.65 -14.65
N THR A 346 22.66 19.99 -14.62
CA THR A 346 22.57 18.55 -14.33
C THR A 346 22.91 17.68 -15.54
N LEU A 347 22.65 18.18 -16.75
CA LEU A 347 22.76 17.46 -18.02
C LEU A 347 21.94 16.15 -18.03
N GLN A 348 20.84 16.09 -17.28
CA GLN A 348 19.96 14.93 -17.21
C GLN A 348 18.71 15.12 -18.05
N LEU A 349 18.37 14.08 -18.83
CA LEU A 349 17.20 14.07 -19.72
C LEU A 349 15.87 14.33 -18.99
N VAL A 350 15.76 13.93 -17.72
CA VAL A 350 14.57 14.18 -16.89
C VAL A 350 14.35 15.68 -16.65
N ASP A 351 15.39 16.46 -16.38
CA ASP A 351 15.27 17.91 -16.13
C ASP A 351 14.92 18.68 -17.41
N PHE A 352 15.48 18.26 -18.56
CA PHE A 352 15.10 18.85 -19.86
C PHE A 352 13.65 18.53 -20.24
N ARG A 353 13.15 17.34 -19.88
CA ARG A 353 11.73 16.98 -20.06
C ARG A 353 10.83 17.74 -19.11
N GLU A 354 11.20 17.90 -17.84
CA GLU A 354 10.49 18.70 -16.84
C GLU A 354 10.30 20.15 -17.32
N TYR A 355 11.35 20.76 -17.89
CA TYR A 355 11.26 22.07 -18.53
C TYR A 355 10.19 22.10 -19.65
N LEU A 356 10.18 21.10 -20.53
CA LEU A 356 9.22 21.04 -21.65
C LEU A 356 7.79 20.80 -21.18
N THR A 357 7.58 20.08 -20.07
CA THR A 357 6.25 19.91 -19.46
C THR A 357 5.74 21.21 -18.83
N GLU A 358 6.58 21.96 -18.11
CA GLU A 358 6.18 23.19 -17.41
C GLU A 358 5.99 24.40 -18.37
N PHE A 359 6.83 24.53 -19.40
CA PHE A 359 6.84 25.71 -20.29
C PHE A 359 6.37 25.44 -21.73
N GLY A 360 6.35 24.19 -22.19
CA GLY A 360 5.76 23.79 -23.47
C GLY A 360 6.24 24.61 -24.67
N HIS A 361 5.28 25.14 -25.44
CA HIS A 361 5.53 26.01 -26.59
C HIS A 361 5.83 27.47 -26.21
N ASP A 362 5.54 27.89 -24.97
CA ASP A 362 5.69 29.27 -24.51
C ASP A 362 7.09 29.57 -23.91
N GLY A 363 7.89 28.53 -23.67
CA GLY A 363 9.22 28.65 -23.04
C GLY A 363 10.26 29.27 -23.97
N LYS A 364 10.91 30.34 -23.54
CA LYS A 364 11.91 31.06 -24.34
C LYS A 364 13.11 30.18 -24.72
N TYR A 365 13.50 29.27 -23.84
CA TYR A 365 14.64 28.38 -24.03
C TYR A 365 14.27 27.04 -24.68
N ARG A 366 13.03 26.89 -25.17
CA ARG A 366 12.50 25.63 -25.71
C ARG A 366 13.37 25.04 -26.81
N ASP A 367 13.78 25.85 -27.78
CA ASP A 367 14.54 25.35 -28.93
C ASP A 367 15.99 25.01 -28.55
N GLU A 368 16.56 25.70 -27.55
CA GLU A 368 17.86 25.36 -26.96
C GLU A 368 17.78 24.05 -26.16
N VAL A 369 16.69 23.83 -25.39
CA VAL A 369 16.40 22.58 -24.69
C VAL A 369 16.22 21.41 -25.67
N LEU A 370 15.43 21.60 -26.74
CA LEU A 370 15.25 20.57 -27.76
C LEU A 370 16.55 20.27 -28.49
N ALA A 371 17.35 21.28 -28.83
CA ALA A 371 18.69 21.08 -29.39
C ALA A 371 19.60 20.29 -28.43
N ARG A 372 19.49 20.51 -27.11
CA ARG A 372 20.25 19.78 -26.10
C ARG A 372 19.78 18.34 -25.93
N ILE A 373 18.46 18.09 -25.97
CA ILE A 373 17.87 16.74 -26.02
C ILE A 373 18.37 16.00 -27.27
N ARG A 374 18.29 16.61 -28.46
CA ARG A 374 18.81 16.02 -29.71
C ARG A 374 20.31 15.77 -29.68
N ALA A 375 21.10 16.62 -29.02
CA ALA A 375 22.53 16.39 -28.84
C ALA A 375 22.81 15.18 -27.92
N MET A 376 22.05 15.01 -26.83
CA MET A 376 22.15 13.83 -25.96
C MET A 376 21.66 12.55 -26.66
N GLU A 377 20.58 12.65 -27.44
CA GLU A 377 20.07 11.57 -28.28
C GLU A 377 21.15 11.09 -29.25
N LYS A 378 21.75 12.03 -30.00
CA LYS A 378 22.85 11.78 -30.94
C LYS A 378 24.07 11.15 -30.25
N GLN A 379 24.49 11.68 -29.10
CA GLN A 379 25.64 11.12 -28.37
C GLN A 379 25.36 9.67 -27.91
N ARG A 380 24.13 9.38 -27.48
CA ARG A 380 23.72 8.03 -27.06
C ARG A 380 23.59 7.09 -28.26
N SER A 381 23.05 7.54 -29.38
CA SER A 381 22.96 6.72 -30.59
C SER A 381 24.34 6.42 -31.17
N GLU A 382 25.26 7.39 -31.21
CA GLU A 382 26.66 7.17 -31.59
C GLU A 382 27.36 6.14 -30.68
N ALA A 383 27.17 6.23 -29.36
CA ALA A 383 27.70 5.25 -28.41
C ALA A 383 27.12 3.83 -28.61
N ILE A 384 25.82 3.73 -28.92
CA ILE A 384 25.15 2.46 -29.24
C ILE A 384 25.62 1.90 -30.58
N VAL A 385 25.85 2.73 -31.60
CA VAL A 385 26.37 2.30 -32.90
C VAL A 385 27.80 1.75 -32.78
N VAL A 386 28.64 2.36 -31.94
CA VAL A 386 30.01 1.88 -31.66
C VAL A 386 30.00 0.59 -30.83
N ALA A 387 29.14 0.50 -29.81
CA ALA A 387 29.07 -0.64 -28.90
C ALA A 387 27.61 -1.04 -28.60
N PRO A 388 26.93 -1.74 -29.54
CA PRO A 388 25.52 -2.10 -29.35
C PRO A 388 25.39 -3.24 -28.34
N GLU A 389 24.46 -3.03 -27.40
CA GLU A 389 24.07 -3.93 -26.30
C GLU A 389 22.56 -3.80 -26.10
N ALA A 390 21.87 -4.91 -25.80
CA ALA A 390 20.41 -4.95 -25.72
C ALA A 390 19.79 -3.92 -24.76
N GLU A 391 20.33 -3.82 -23.53
CA GLU A 391 19.78 -2.90 -22.52
C GLU A 391 20.00 -1.43 -22.89
N LYS A 392 21.12 -1.09 -23.55
CA LYS A 392 21.37 0.27 -24.04
C LYS A 392 20.37 0.68 -25.12
N VAL A 393 20.00 -0.25 -26.01
CA VAL A 393 19.00 -0.02 -27.06
C VAL A 393 17.60 0.13 -26.46
N ARG A 394 17.21 -0.75 -25.52
CA ARG A 394 15.94 -0.64 -24.79
C ARG A 394 15.80 0.67 -24.03
N GLN A 395 16.87 1.09 -23.33
CA GLN A 395 16.89 2.35 -22.61
C GLN A 395 16.83 3.55 -23.58
N TYR A 396 17.48 3.48 -24.74
CA TYR A 396 17.37 4.51 -25.78
C TYR A 396 15.94 4.65 -26.31
N ILE A 397 15.27 3.54 -26.66
CA ILE A 397 13.88 3.54 -27.14
C ILE A 397 12.94 4.16 -26.09
N ARG A 398 13.12 3.83 -24.81
CA ARG A 398 12.35 4.41 -23.68
C ARG A 398 12.63 5.91 -23.49
N ASP A 399 13.88 6.32 -23.69
CA ASP A 399 14.32 7.70 -23.47
C ASP A 399 14.04 8.63 -24.67
N PHE A 400 13.74 8.10 -25.86
CA PHE A 400 13.45 8.90 -27.06
C PHE A 400 12.26 8.31 -27.85
N PRO A 401 11.00 8.57 -27.44
CA PRO A 401 9.80 8.08 -28.15
C PRO A 401 9.66 8.58 -29.60
N ASP A 402 10.32 9.68 -29.94
CA ASP A 402 10.35 10.33 -31.26
C ASP A 402 11.70 10.13 -31.98
N ALA A 403 12.50 9.15 -31.54
CA ALA A 403 13.90 8.92 -31.93
C ALA A 403 14.21 9.05 -33.43
N ALA A 404 15.14 9.95 -33.76
CA ALA A 404 15.61 10.20 -35.11
C ALA A 404 16.73 9.24 -35.57
N TYR A 405 17.48 8.63 -34.65
CA TYR A 405 18.65 7.79 -34.98
C TYR A 405 18.38 6.28 -35.01
N LEU A 406 17.12 5.84 -34.97
CA LEU A 406 16.77 4.42 -35.07
C LEU A 406 17.36 3.72 -36.31
N PRO A 407 17.42 4.33 -37.52
CA PRO A 407 18.06 3.68 -38.68
C PRO A 407 19.53 3.34 -38.50
N ALA A 408 20.31 4.23 -37.87
CA ALA A 408 21.73 4.00 -37.61
C ALA A 408 21.94 2.90 -36.55
N ILE A 409 21.13 2.91 -35.50
CA ILE A 409 21.12 1.88 -34.44
C ILE A 409 20.72 0.52 -35.02
N LYS A 410 19.68 0.47 -35.86
CA LYS A 410 19.19 -0.72 -36.55
C LYS A 410 20.28 -1.30 -37.46
N GLN A 411 20.94 -0.49 -38.28
CA GLN A 411 22.07 -0.94 -39.12
C GLN A 411 23.23 -1.52 -38.29
N ALA A 412 23.56 -0.93 -37.14
CA ALA A 412 24.59 -1.44 -36.24
C ALA A 412 24.20 -2.79 -35.62
N ILE A 413 22.93 -2.97 -35.25
CA ILE A 413 22.40 -4.21 -34.67
C ILE A 413 22.30 -5.33 -35.73
N GLU A 414 21.88 -5.02 -36.97
CA GLU A 414 21.82 -6.00 -38.07
C GLU A 414 23.18 -6.65 -38.37
N SER A 415 24.30 -5.96 -38.10
CA SER A 415 25.65 -6.53 -38.20
C SER A 415 25.97 -7.60 -37.15
N LYS A 416 25.11 -7.78 -36.13
CA LYS A 416 25.27 -8.73 -35.02
C LYS A 416 24.02 -9.63 -34.89
N PRO A 417 24.01 -10.84 -35.49
CA PRO A 417 22.84 -11.72 -35.53
C PRO A 417 22.20 -11.98 -34.16
N GLU A 418 23.00 -12.20 -33.12
CA GLU A 418 22.53 -12.44 -31.75
C GLU A 418 21.69 -11.29 -31.17
N LEU A 419 22.08 -10.03 -31.44
CA LEU A 419 21.33 -8.86 -31.00
C LEU A 419 20.09 -8.62 -31.88
N TRP A 420 20.20 -8.87 -33.19
CA TRP A 420 19.08 -8.75 -34.10
C TRP A 420 17.93 -9.68 -33.71
N THR A 421 18.21 -10.95 -33.40
CA THR A 421 17.19 -11.92 -32.97
C THR A 421 16.39 -11.48 -31.75
N ILE A 422 17.00 -10.76 -30.80
CA ILE A 422 16.34 -10.33 -29.56
C ILE A 422 15.75 -8.91 -29.61
N LEU A 423 16.25 -8.03 -30.48
CA LEU A 423 15.80 -6.63 -30.59
C LEU A 423 14.89 -6.33 -31.78
N HIS A 424 14.75 -7.26 -32.75
CA HIS A 424 14.00 -7.02 -34.00
C HIS A 424 12.60 -6.43 -33.77
N ALA A 425 11.77 -7.10 -32.98
CA ALA A 425 10.40 -6.67 -32.69
C ALA A 425 10.34 -5.37 -31.87
N GLU A 426 11.35 -5.10 -31.03
CA GLU A 426 11.41 -3.88 -30.22
C GLU A 426 11.79 -2.66 -31.07
N LEU A 427 12.70 -2.85 -32.04
CA LEU A 427 13.02 -1.84 -33.05
C LEU A 427 11.82 -1.58 -33.97
N GLU A 428 11.15 -2.64 -34.44
CA GLU A 428 9.95 -2.53 -35.28
C GLU A 428 8.85 -1.71 -34.58
N ALA A 429 8.52 -2.06 -33.33
CA ALA A 429 7.58 -1.30 -32.51
C ALA A 429 8.05 0.13 -32.21
N ALA A 430 9.36 0.36 -32.05
CA ALA A 430 9.91 1.71 -31.84
C ALA A 430 9.68 2.63 -33.04
N TYR A 431 9.89 2.16 -34.28
CA TYR A 431 9.61 2.97 -35.48
C TYR A 431 8.14 3.39 -35.53
N ILE A 432 7.21 2.47 -35.26
CA ILE A 432 5.77 2.76 -35.16
C ILE A 432 5.48 3.80 -34.06
N GLY A 433 6.14 3.68 -32.91
CA GLY A 433 6.09 4.71 -31.85
C GLY A 433 6.52 6.10 -32.31
N THR A 434 7.58 6.20 -33.12
CA THR A 434 8.03 7.50 -33.65
C THR A 434 7.04 8.13 -34.63
N LEU A 435 6.32 7.32 -35.42
CA LEU A 435 5.29 7.76 -36.35
C LEU A 435 4.03 8.25 -35.63
N ASN A 436 3.62 7.54 -34.57
CA ASN A 436 2.50 7.94 -33.72
C ASN A 436 2.82 9.21 -32.88
N THR A 437 4.10 9.47 -32.60
CA THR A 437 4.53 10.69 -31.88
C THR A 437 4.68 11.89 -32.81
N GLU A 438 5.24 11.70 -34.01
CA GLU A 438 5.42 12.74 -35.02
C GLU A 438 5.47 12.10 -36.42
N TYR A 439 4.35 12.16 -37.14
CA TYR A 439 4.25 11.67 -38.51
C TYR A 439 5.07 12.54 -39.47
N THR A 440 6.03 11.94 -40.18
CA THR A 440 6.75 12.61 -41.28
C THR A 440 6.98 11.65 -42.44
N ILE A 441 7.00 12.20 -43.66
CA ILE A 441 7.35 11.48 -44.89
C ILE A 441 8.67 10.70 -44.73
N GLN A 442 9.68 11.31 -44.12
CA GLN A 442 10.99 10.68 -43.95
C GLN A 442 10.93 9.46 -43.02
N LYS A 443 10.28 9.58 -41.84
CA LYS A 443 10.08 8.45 -40.91
C LYS A 443 9.31 7.30 -41.56
N VAL A 444 8.31 7.59 -42.40
CA VAL A 444 7.59 6.54 -43.15
C VAL A 444 8.51 5.87 -44.18
N LYS A 445 9.29 6.64 -44.96
CA LYS A 445 10.26 6.06 -45.91
C LYS A 445 11.35 5.25 -45.21
N ASP A 446 11.79 5.66 -44.02
CA ASP A 446 12.73 4.92 -43.19
C ASP A 446 12.12 3.58 -42.73
N PHE A 447 10.88 3.58 -42.22
CA PHE A 447 10.17 2.33 -41.88
C PHE A 447 10.01 1.39 -43.08
N LEU A 448 9.53 1.91 -44.22
CA LEU A 448 9.30 1.11 -45.43
C LEU A 448 10.61 0.54 -46.01
N ARG A 449 11.74 1.24 -45.86
CA ARG A 449 13.08 0.73 -46.21
C ARG A 449 13.54 -0.36 -45.25
N ASP A 450 13.38 -0.12 -43.94
CA ASP A 450 14.03 -0.91 -42.90
C ASP A 450 13.24 -2.16 -42.50
N PHE A 451 11.90 -2.12 -42.61
CA PHE A 451 10.96 -3.21 -42.34
C PHE A 451 9.95 -3.42 -43.50
N PRO A 452 10.42 -3.66 -44.75
CA PRO A 452 9.58 -3.73 -45.95
C PRO A 452 8.57 -4.90 -45.98
N GLN A 453 8.58 -5.77 -44.97
CA GLN A 453 7.72 -6.95 -44.83
C GLN A 453 7.04 -7.03 -43.46
N SER A 454 7.03 -5.92 -42.71
CA SER A 454 6.40 -5.80 -41.39
C SER A 454 4.91 -6.19 -41.41
N SER A 455 4.43 -6.81 -40.32
CA SER A 455 2.98 -6.94 -40.06
C SER A 455 2.31 -5.59 -39.74
N HIS A 456 3.06 -4.57 -39.34
CA HIS A 456 2.58 -3.21 -39.09
C HIS A 456 2.44 -2.36 -40.36
N LEU A 457 2.70 -2.90 -41.57
CA LEU A 457 2.44 -2.19 -42.83
C LEU A 457 0.99 -1.69 -42.96
N ARG A 458 0.04 -2.41 -42.36
CA ARG A 458 -1.36 -1.98 -42.24
C ARG A 458 -1.50 -0.69 -41.42
N GLU A 459 -0.91 -0.65 -40.23
CA GLU A 459 -0.96 0.49 -39.30
C GLU A 459 -0.30 1.73 -39.93
N VAL A 460 0.86 1.55 -40.57
CA VAL A 460 1.54 2.64 -41.30
C VAL A 460 0.73 3.16 -42.48
N ALA A 461 0.02 2.29 -43.20
CA ALA A 461 -0.86 2.71 -44.29
C ALA A 461 -2.13 3.43 -43.79
N GLU A 462 -2.72 2.99 -42.67
CA GLU A 462 -3.85 3.65 -42.02
C GLU A 462 -3.45 5.04 -41.49
N LEU A 463 -2.25 5.18 -40.89
CA LEU A 463 -1.65 6.48 -40.53
C LEU A 463 -1.43 7.37 -41.76
N ALA A 464 -0.83 6.83 -42.83
CA ALA A 464 -0.59 7.58 -44.05
C ALA A 464 -1.89 8.09 -44.72
N MET A 465 -2.97 7.30 -44.65
CA MET A 465 -4.30 7.70 -45.12
C MET A 465 -4.91 8.87 -44.33
N ALA A 466 -4.53 9.06 -43.06
CA ALA A 466 -4.93 10.23 -42.26
C ALA A 466 -4.22 11.54 -42.69
N HIS A 467 -3.19 11.44 -43.55
CA HIS A 467 -2.36 12.54 -44.03
C HIS A 467 -2.36 12.63 -45.59
N PRO A 468 -3.46 13.07 -46.23
CA PRO A 468 -3.64 12.92 -47.68
C PRO A 468 -2.68 13.71 -48.58
N GLN A 469 -2.06 14.79 -48.06
CA GLN A 469 -1.10 15.60 -48.83
C GLN A 469 0.29 14.97 -48.83
N GLU A 470 0.66 14.38 -47.69
CA GLU A 470 1.89 13.64 -47.46
C GLU A 470 1.83 12.28 -48.15
N LEU A 471 0.67 11.61 -48.12
CA LEU A 471 0.41 10.33 -48.79
C LEU A 471 0.85 10.36 -50.26
N GLN A 472 0.52 11.41 -51.01
CA GLN A 472 0.90 11.57 -52.42
C GLN A 472 2.42 11.50 -52.66
N GLN A 473 3.25 11.82 -51.65
CA GLN A 473 4.72 11.85 -51.75
C GLN A 473 5.40 10.54 -51.29
N ILE A 474 4.63 9.61 -50.73
CA ILE A 474 5.05 8.26 -50.29
C ILE A 474 4.24 7.13 -50.95
N GLN A 475 3.26 7.49 -51.77
CA GLN A 475 2.26 6.59 -52.36
C GLN A 475 2.91 5.43 -53.11
N ALA A 476 3.92 5.73 -53.95
CA ALA A 476 4.63 4.73 -54.74
C ALA A 476 5.40 3.72 -53.86
N GLU A 477 6.16 4.20 -52.86
CA GLU A 477 6.89 3.33 -51.95
C GLU A 477 5.97 2.46 -51.09
N LEU A 478 4.86 3.04 -50.61
CA LEU A 478 3.86 2.33 -49.81
C LEU A 478 3.09 1.28 -50.63
N GLU A 479 2.71 1.60 -51.87
CA GLU A 479 2.12 0.64 -52.82
C GLU A 479 3.05 -0.55 -53.07
N ILE A 480 4.34 -0.31 -53.31
CA ILE A 480 5.33 -1.37 -53.55
C ILE A 480 5.49 -2.27 -52.31
N ALA A 481 5.56 -1.69 -51.11
CA ALA A 481 5.68 -2.45 -49.86
C ALA A 481 4.44 -3.32 -49.60
N LEU A 482 3.23 -2.75 -49.77
CA LEU A 482 1.96 -3.48 -49.62
C LEU A 482 1.85 -4.61 -50.66
N GLN A 483 2.12 -4.35 -51.93
CA GLN A 483 2.11 -5.37 -52.99
C GLN A 483 3.06 -6.53 -52.66
N LYS A 484 4.30 -6.22 -52.25
CA LYS A 484 5.29 -7.23 -51.90
C LYS A 484 4.92 -8.03 -50.65
N ARG A 485 4.26 -7.42 -49.66
CA ARG A 485 3.73 -8.14 -48.47
C ARG A 485 2.55 -9.04 -48.84
N ILE A 486 1.64 -8.59 -49.70
CA ILE A 486 0.53 -9.39 -50.23
C ILE A 486 1.06 -10.60 -51.02
N GLU A 487 2.05 -10.42 -51.89
CA GLU A 487 2.64 -11.49 -52.70
C GLU A 487 3.44 -12.54 -51.88
N ASN A 488 3.89 -12.18 -50.67
CA ASN A 488 4.64 -13.08 -49.77
C ASN A 488 3.81 -13.63 -48.60
N SER A 489 2.57 -13.19 -48.40
CA SER A 489 1.70 -13.71 -47.33
C SER A 489 0.97 -14.97 -47.79
N ASN A 490 0.74 -15.89 -46.84
CA ASN A 490 -0.11 -17.07 -47.01
C ASN A 490 -1.45 -16.93 -46.25
N ASP A 491 -1.67 -15.80 -45.57
CA ASP A 491 -2.88 -15.54 -44.78
C ASP A 491 -3.95 -14.86 -45.66
N SER A 492 -5.07 -15.57 -45.87
CA SER A 492 -6.18 -15.10 -46.69
C SER A 492 -6.82 -13.81 -46.17
N ASP A 493 -6.83 -13.59 -44.85
CA ASP A 493 -7.47 -12.43 -44.24
C ASP A 493 -6.50 -11.23 -44.16
N GLU A 494 -5.20 -11.48 -43.99
CA GLU A 494 -4.17 -10.45 -44.19
C GLU A 494 -4.18 -9.95 -45.65
N ILE A 495 -4.21 -10.86 -46.63
CA ILE A 495 -4.26 -10.53 -48.07
C ILE A 495 -5.48 -9.63 -48.37
N LYS A 496 -6.68 -9.99 -47.88
CA LYS A 496 -7.89 -9.17 -48.06
C LYS A 496 -7.74 -7.78 -47.44
N ALA A 497 -7.24 -7.70 -46.21
CA ALA A 497 -7.09 -6.44 -45.49
C ALA A 497 -6.09 -5.50 -46.20
N LEU A 498 -4.92 -6.01 -46.58
CA LEU A 498 -3.90 -5.22 -47.28
C LEU A 498 -4.34 -4.85 -48.70
N THR A 499 -5.07 -5.71 -49.40
CA THR A 499 -5.63 -5.41 -50.74
C THR A 499 -6.66 -4.28 -50.66
N HIS A 500 -7.57 -4.30 -49.68
CA HIS A 500 -8.55 -3.24 -49.47
C HIS A 500 -7.91 -1.88 -49.13
N ILE A 501 -6.80 -1.89 -48.39
CA ILE A 501 -6.01 -0.68 -48.13
C ILE A 501 -5.31 -0.20 -49.41
N LEU A 502 -4.68 -1.12 -50.14
CA LEU A 502 -4.02 -0.84 -51.42
C LEU A 502 -4.99 -0.19 -52.42
N GLU A 503 -6.21 -0.70 -52.57
CA GLU A 503 -7.25 -0.12 -53.45
C GLU A 503 -7.57 1.34 -53.11
N LYS A 504 -7.64 1.68 -51.81
CA LYS A 504 -7.93 3.04 -51.33
C LYS A 504 -6.80 4.01 -51.67
N ILE A 505 -5.55 3.59 -51.49
CA ILE A 505 -4.38 4.44 -51.75
C ILE A 505 -3.82 4.34 -53.16
N ALA A 506 -4.24 3.37 -53.98
CA ALA A 506 -3.64 3.10 -55.28
C ALA A 506 -3.78 4.27 -56.26
N SER A 507 -2.66 4.59 -56.91
CA SER A 507 -2.57 5.50 -58.04
C SER A 507 -3.45 5.04 -59.21
N PRO A 508 -3.86 5.93 -60.13
CA PRO A 508 -4.68 5.55 -61.28
C PRO A 508 -4.05 4.42 -62.13
N GLU A 509 -2.72 4.42 -62.28
CA GLU A 509 -1.99 3.38 -63.01
C GLU A 509 -1.97 2.05 -62.25
N THR A 510 -1.83 2.08 -60.92
CA THR A 510 -1.87 0.88 -60.08
C THR A 510 -3.28 0.30 -59.98
N ARG A 511 -4.33 1.15 -59.95
CA ARG A 511 -5.74 0.69 -60.04
C ARG A 511 -6.02 -0.05 -61.35
N LEU A 512 -5.50 0.46 -62.48
CA LEU A 512 -5.57 -0.23 -63.76
C LEU A 512 -4.88 -1.61 -63.70
N LYS A 513 -3.67 -1.71 -63.13
CA LYS A 513 -2.95 -2.99 -62.95
C LYS A 513 -3.67 -3.96 -62.00
N LEU A 514 -4.27 -3.48 -60.92
CA LEU A 514 -5.05 -4.30 -59.97
C LEU A 514 -6.31 -4.87 -60.63
N SER A 515 -7.06 -4.04 -61.38
CA SER A 515 -8.22 -4.51 -62.15
C SER A 515 -7.87 -5.59 -63.18
N GLY A 516 -6.65 -5.55 -63.75
CA GLY A 516 -6.14 -6.57 -64.68
C GLY A 516 -5.60 -7.85 -64.03
N LYS A 517 -5.32 -7.86 -62.71
CA LYS A 517 -5.02 -9.10 -61.96
C LYS A 517 -6.31 -9.81 -61.53
N LEU A 518 -7.30 -9.06 -61.05
CA LEU A 518 -8.61 -9.60 -60.63
C LEU A 518 -9.41 -10.22 -61.80
N SER A 519 -9.30 -9.66 -63.00
CA SER A 519 -9.96 -10.21 -64.21
C SER A 519 -9.36 -11.52 -64.73
N ASN A 520 -8.27 -12.02 -64.15
CA ASN A 520 -7.55 -13.22 -64.61
C ASN A 520 -7.59 -14.38 -63.59
N SER A 521 -8.34 -14.25 -62.48
CA SER A 521 -8.49 -15.30 -61.46
C SER A 521 -9.88 -15.95 -61.38
N GLU A 522 -10.86 -15.48 -62.17
CA GLU A 522 -12.22 -16.05 -62.19
C GLU A 522 -12.47 -17.06 -63.33
N GLU A 523 -11.57 -17.14 -64.33
CA GLU A 523 -11.67 -18.13 -65.41
C GLU A 523 -10.52 -19.15 -65.37
N ASN A 524 -10.68 -20.20 -64.54
CA ASN A 524 -10.21 -21.57 -64.84
C ASN A 524 -10.65 -22.58 -63.74
N GLY A 525 -11.91 -23.03 -63.80
CA GLY A 525 -12.28 -24.37 -63.32
C GLY A 525 -12.03 -25.40 -64.41
N PRO A 526 -11.71 -26.68 -64.09
CA PRO A 526 -12.82 -27.62 -64.01
C PRO A 526 -12.69 -28.81 -63.02
N VAL A 527 -13.78 -29.04 -62.28
CA VAL A 527 -14.59 -30.29 -62.24
C VAL A 527 -13.93 -31.67 -62.46
N ASN A 528 -14.00 -32.50 -61.40
CA ASN A 528 -14.19 -33.96 -61.31
C ASN A 528 -13.51 -34.94 -62.30
N LYS A 529 -12.81 -35.96 -61.75
CA LYS A 529 -13.39 -37.31 -61.49
C LYS A 529 -12.44 -38.29 -60.76
N ALA A 530 -13.08 -39.22 -60.04
CA ALA A 530 -12.65 -40.56 -59.56
C ALA A 530 -11.50 -41.23 -60.37
N SER A 531 -10.53 -41.96 -59.77
CA SER A 531 -10.64 -43.36 -59.27
C SER A 531 -9.22 -43.88 -58.84
N GLU A 532 -8.95 -44.93 -58.03
CA GLU A 532 -9.80 -45.84 -57.24
C GLU A 532 -9.08 -46.78 -56.20
N THR A 533 -9.90 -47.39 -55.31
CA THR A 533 -9.89 -48.73 -54.63
C THR A 533 -8.69 -49.42 -53.91
N GLN A 534 -8.99 -49.86 -52.65
CA GLN A 534 -8.58 -51.10 -51.94
C GLN A 534 -7.10 -51.23 -51.43
N THR A 535 -6.74 -52.00 -50.38
CA THR A 535 -7.43 -53.08 -49.62
C THR A 535 -6.95 -53.24 -48.14
N ILE A 536 -7.90 -53.34 -47.19
CA ILE A 536 -8.00 -54.17 -45.95
C ILE A 536 -6.72 -54.75 -45.23
N LYS A 537 -6.56 -54.49 -43.91
CA LYS A 537 -6.42 -55.46 -42.75
C LYS A 537 -5.91 -54.75 -41.46
N THR A 538 -6.66 -54.51 -40.37
CA THR A 538 -7.24 -55.35 -39.27
C THR A 538 -6.26 -55.88 -38.19
N GLN A 539 -6.63 -55.70 -36.89
CA GLN A 539 -6.10 -56.30 -35.64
C GLN A 539 -4.78 -55.68 -35.07
N LYS A 540 -4.54 -55.56 -33.75
CA LYS A 540 -5.28 -55.98 -32.52
C LYS A 540 -4.77 -55.21 -31.26
N GLN A 541 -5.61 -55.02 -30.23
CA GLN A 541 -5.15 -54.93 -28.82
C GLN A 541 -5.04 -56.36 -28.22
N PRO A 542 -4.37 -56.57 -27.07
CA PRO A 542 -5.09 -56.53 -25.78
C PRO A 542 -4.27 -55.98 -24.58
N GLU A 543 -4.88 -56.04 -23.40
CA GLU A 543 -4.50 -55.42 -22.12
C GLU A 543 -3.60 -56.29 -21.20
N GLU A 544 -3.28 -55.70 -20.03
CA GLU A 544 -3.25 -56.29 -18.66
C GLU A 544 -1.92 -56.51 -17.87
N LYS A 545 -2.02 -56.08 -16.60
CA LYS A 545 -1.44 -56.62 -15.33
C LYS A 545 0.01 -56.34 -14.87
N ALA A 546 0.07 -56.17 -13.53
CA ALA A 546 1.19 -56.32 -12.59
C ALA A 546 0.69 -57.29 -11.45
N PRO A 547 1.35 -57.54 -10.29
CA PRO A 547 2.73 -57.28 -9.79
C PRO A 547 3.42 -58.52 -9.12
N SER A 548 4.66 -58.41 -8.57
CA SER A 548 5.29 -59.19 -7.44
C SER A 548 6.73 -58.67 -7.16
N GLU A 549 7.21 -58.41 -5.93
CA GLU A 549 7.91 -59.28 -4.93
C GLU A 549 9.31 -59.82 -5.36
N GLU A 550 10.38 -60.00 -4.55
CA GLU A 550 10.83 -59.55 -3.20
C GLU A 550 12.32 -60.04 -2.96
N VAL A 551 13.03 -59.62 -1.88
CA VAL A 551 14.25 -60.26 -1.24
C VAL A 551 15.63 -60.18 -1.97
N ALA A 552 16.85 -60.15 -1.36
CA ALA A 552 17.49 -59.47 -0.19
C ALA A 552 19.03 -59.82 -0.13
N VAL A 553 19.73 -59.52 1.00
CA VAL A 553 20.93 -60.24 1.59
C VAL A 553 22.39 -59.73 1.36
N LEU A 554 23.01 -59.17 2.44
CA LEU A 554 24.39 -59.35 3.06
C LEU A 554 25.71 -59.24 2.21
N GLU A 555 26.94 -58.95 2.72
CA GLU A 555 27.50 -58.35 3.96
C GLU A 555 29.03 -58.01 3.87
N ARG A 556 29.52 -57.13 4.79
CA ARG A 556 30.84 -57.07 5.49
C ARG A 556 32.19 -56.99 4.74
N THR A 557 33.13 -56.17 5.27
CA THR A 557 34.27 -56.63 6.13
C THR A 557 35.17 -55.51 6.70
N SER A 558 35.56 -55.65 7.99
CA SER A 558 36.81 -55.24 8.72
C SER A 558 37.53 -53.89 8.49
N GLY A 559 38.13 -53.21 9.50
CA GLY A 559 38.22 -53.43 10.97
C GLY A 559 39.48 -52.80 11.63
N SER A 560 39.57 -52.79 12.98
CA SER A 560 40.78 -52.50 13.83
C SER A 560 41.29 -51.02 13.89
N LYS A 561 41.73 -50.39 15.02
CA LYS A 561 41.91 -50.78 16.45
C LYS A 561 42.06 -49.53 17.38
N SER A 562 41.58 -49.66 18.63
CA SER A 562 42.09 -49.08 19.91
C SER A 562 42.45 -47.58 20.08
N GLN A 563 41.75 -46.89 20.99
CA GLN A 563 42.28 -46.41 22.29
C GLN A 563 41.16 -46.00 23.26
N GLN A 564 41.39 -46.12 24.58
CA GLN A 564 40.34 -46.01 25.60
C GLN A 564 40.06 -44.57 26.06
N LEU A 565 38.85 -44.10 25.77
CA LEU A 565 38.02 -43.42 26.77
C LEU A 565 37.06 -44.48 27.32
N ILE A 566 36.64 -44.37 28.59
CA ILE A 566 35.52 -45.17 29.08
C ILE A 566 34.27 -44.55 28.45
N ALA A 567 33.88 -45.06 27.29
CA ALA A 567 32.59 -44.73 26.70
C ALA A 567 31.52 -45.21 27.69
N GLU A 568 30.77 -44.25 28.24
CA GLU A 568 29.54 -44.56 28.94
C GLU A 568 28.68 -45.38 27.98
N LYS A 569 28.25 -46.56 28.42
CA LYS A 569 27.60 -47.57 27.58
C LYS A 569 26.35 -46.92 26.97
N ASP A 570 26.21 -47.00 25.65
CA ASP A 570 25.03 -46.62 24.87
C ASP A 570 24.62 -47.91 24.16
N SER A 571 23.51 -48.49 24.59
CA SER A 571 23.14 -49.88 24.28
C SER A 571 22.32 -50.05 23.01
N ASP A 572 21.65 -49.00 22.55
CA ASP A 572 20.85 -48.98 21.31
C ASP A 572 21.42 -48.03 20.24
N GLY A 573 22.47 -47.28 20.60
CA GLY A 573 23.27 -46.43 19.73
C GLY A 573 22.59 -45.14 19.34
N ASP A 574 21.63 -44.62 20.12
CA ASP A 574 20.91 -43.37 19.80
C ASP A 574 21.74 -42.10 20.07
N GLY A 575 22.87 -42.21 20.77
CA GLY A 575 23.74 -41.10 21.13
C GLY A 575 23.52 -40.57 22.55
N VAL A 576 22.57 -41.13 23.32
CA VAL A 576 22.43 -40.97 24.76
C VAL A 576 23.04 -42.19 25.46
N THR A 577 23.77 -41.92 26.53
CA THR A 577 24.40 -42.95 27.38
C THR A 577 23.35 -43.63 28.28
N ASP A 578 23.42 -44.94 28.51
CA ASP A 578 22.59 -45.75 29.41
C ASP A 578 22.30 -45.09 30.78
N ALA A 579 23.22 -44.26 31.28
CA ALA A 579 23.09 -43.55 32.57
C ALA A 579 22.17 -42.31 32.52
N ASN A 580 21.96 -41.76 31.34
CA ASN A 580 21.13 -40.58 31.04
C ASN A 580 19.92 -40.94 30.14
N ASP A 581 19.87 -42.18 29.66
CA ASP A 581 18.80 -42.78 28.88
C ASP A 581 17.74 -43.41 29.81
N LYS A 582 16.47 -43.21 29.48
CA LYS A 582 15.31 -43.77 30.19
C LYS A 582 14.81 -45.08 29.60
N CYS A 583 15.22 -45.44 28.38
CA CYS A 583 14.93 -46.71 27.73
C CYS A 583 16.20 -47.34 27.11
N PRO A 584 17.21 -47.78 27.92
CA PRO A 584 18.56 -48.20 27.47
C PRO A 584 18.65 -49.49 26.64
N THR A 585 17.64 -49.81 25.85
CA THR A 585 17.54 -50.97 24.97
C THR A 585 16.69 -50.69 23.72
N GLU A 586 16.12 -49.50 23.56
CA GLU A 586 15.19 -49.18 22.48
C GLU A 586 15.48 -47.79 21.89
N LYS A 587 16.13 -47.77 20.71
CA LYS A 587 16.68 -46.57 20.09
C LYS A 587 15.70 -45.40 20.01
N GLY A 588 15.97 -44.33 20.75
CA GLY A 588 15.14 -43.14 20.83
C GLY A 588 15.75 -41.87 20.24
N THR A 589 15.59 -40.78 21.00
CA THR A 589 16.15 -39.46 20.68
C THR A 589 16.62 -38.75 21.95
N VAL A 590 17.65 -37.90 21.81
CA VAL A 590 18.17 -37.05 22.90
C VAL A 590 17.08 -36.17 23.52
N SER A 591 16.13 -35.67 22.72
CA SER A 591 14.99 -34.87 23.19
C SER A 591 14.00 -35.67 24.06
N ASN A 592 13.92 -36.99 23.90
CA ASN A 592 13.09 -37.88 24.71
C ASN A 592 13.88 -38.62 25.81
N SER A 593 15.10 -38.17 26.14
CA SER A 593 16.00 -38.87 27.08
C SER A 593 16.25 -40.34 26.67
N GLY A 594 16.52 -40.59 25.39
CA GLY A 594 16.86 -41.90 24.85
C GLY A 594 15.69 -42.85 24.54
N CYS A 595 14.46 -42.53 24.96
CA CYS A 595 13.30 -43.38 24.66
C CYS A 595 12.73 -43.25 23.24
N PRO A 596 12.18 -44.32 22.64
CA PRO A 596 11.45 -44.26 21.38
C PRO A 596 10.18 -43.41 21.48
N GLU A 597 9.73 -42.86 20.35
CA GLU A 597 8.39 -42.28 20.26
C GLU A 597 7.34 -43.39 20.37
N SER A 598 6.60 -43.43 21.48
CA SER A 598 5.53 -44.42 21.65
C SER A 598 4.39 -44.16 20.65
N LYS A 599 3.83 -45.22 20.07
CA LYS A 599 2.75 -45.10 19.07
C LYS A 599 1.46 -44.49 19.63
N ASP A 600 1.31 -44.46 20.95
CA ASP A 600 0.16 -43.87 21.64
C ASP A 600 0.33 -42.35 21.87
N ASP A 601 1.53 -41.77 21.74
CA ASP A 601 1.79 -40.33 21.93
C ASP A 601 1.34 -39.46 20.73
N ILE A 602 0.87 -40.10 19.64
CA ILE A 602 0.30 -39.43 18.47
C ILE A 602 -1.08 -38.77 18.79
N LEU A 603 -1.68 -39.14 19.93
CA LEU A 603 -3.01 -38.70 20.38
C LEU A 603 -2.98 -37.91 21.70
N GLY A 604 -2.22 -36.82 21.71
CA GLY A 604 -2.64 -35.62 22.44
C GLY A 604 -1.90 -35.32 23.73
N THR A 605 -0.59 -35.09 23.64
CA THR A 605 0.05 -34.16 24.58
C THR A 605 -0.64 -32.79 24.45
N PRO A 606 -1.28 -32.24 25.51
CA PRO A 606 -1.66 -30.84 25.50
C PRO A 606 -0.40 -29.98 25.38
N PHE A 607 -0.55 -28.76 24.87
CA PHE A 607 0.51 -27.74 24.89
C PHE A 607 1.23 -27.77 26.23
N ARG A 608 2.51 -28.14 26.23
CA ARG A 608 3.25 -28.41 27.46
C ARG A 608 3.56 -27.08 28.13
N GLN A 609 2.75 -26.67 29.11
CA GLN A 609 2.85 -25.35 29.76
C GLN A 609 4.21 -25.09 30.44
N GLU A 610 4.96 -26.15 30.74
CA GLU A 610 6.36 -26.18 31.18
C GLU A 610 7.40 -25.73 30.13
N ASN A 611 7.02 -25.72 28.83
CA ASN A 611 7.84 -25.20 27.73
C ASN A 611 7.73 -23.68 27.56
N MET A 612 7.03 -22.97 28.46
CA MET A 612 6.99 -21.49 28.46
C MET A 612 8.18 -20.91 29.24
N VAL A 613 9.02 -20.14 28.55
CA VAL A 613 10.16 -19.42 29.13
C VAL A 613 9.72 -18.02 29.55
N LEU A 614 9.99 -17.63 30.81
CA LEU A 614 9.80 -16.25 31.26
C LEU A 614 10.88 -15.36 30.67
N ILE A 615 10.50 -14.48 29.75
CA ILE A 615 11.35 -13.45 29.19
C ILE A 615 11.24 -12.23 30.10
N LYS A 616 12.33 -11.89 30.80
CA LYS A 616 12.39 -10.69 31.63
C LYS A 616 12.34 -9.45 30.73
N GLY A 617 11.37 -8.58 31.00
CA GLY A 617 11.22 -7.29 30.34
C GLY A 617 12.48 -6.43 30.45
N GLY A 618 12.66 -5.52 29.51
CA GLY A 618 13.86 -4.70 29.40
C GLY A 618 13.82 -3.79 28.18
N LYS A 619 14.84 -2.94 28.05
CA LYS A 619 14.99 -1.98 26.96
C LYS A 619 16.09 -2.43 26.01
N PHE A 620 15.79 -2.48 24.71
CA PHE A 620 16.73 -2.84 23.66
C PHE A 620 16.66 -1.88 22.46
N GLN A 621 17.52 -2.11 21.48
CA GLN A 621 17.48 -1.44 20.18
C GLN A 621 16.96 -2.44 19.14
N MET A 622 15.80 -2.15 18.57
CA MET A 622 15.12 -2.96 17.56
C MET A 622 15.53 -2.48 16.17
N GLY A 623 15.60 -3.39 15.19
CA GLY A 623 16.02 -3.08 13.81
C GLY A 623 17.54 -3.04 13.57
N ASN A 624 17.95 -2.62 12.37
CA ASN A 624 19.33 -2.63 11.89
C ASN A 624 19.59 -1.59 10.78
N ASN A 625 20.33 -0.52 11.08
CA ASN A 625 20.72 0.55 10.13
C ASN A 625 21.68 0.10 9.02
N HIS A 626 22.14 -1.16 9.05
CA HIS A 626 22.93 -1.80 8.00
C HIS A 626 22.22 -3.04 7.42
N GLY A 627 20.95 -3.24 7.76
CA GLY A 627 20.07 -4.27 7.21
C GLY A 627 19.29 -3.78 5.99
N ARG A 628 18.24 -4.53 5.61
CA ARG A 628 17.27 -4.11 4.59
C ARG A 628 16.55 -2.84 5.01
N GLU A 629 15.97 -2.13 4.04
CA GLU A 629 15.25 -0.87 4.25
C GLU A 629 14.12 -1.01 5.29
N ASP A 630 13.42 -2.13 5.32
CA ASP A 630 12.33 -2.40 6.27
C ASP A 630 12.80 -2.82 7.67
N GLU A 631 14.10 -3.09 7.85
CA GLU A 631 14.75 -3.27 9.17
C GLU A 631 15.13 -1.92 9.80
N GLN A 632 14.90 -0.80 9.11
CA GLN A 632 15.30 0.56 9.51
C GLN A 632 14.09 1.43 9.86
N PRO A 633 14.27 2.45 10.73
CA PRO A 633 15.46 2.76 11.51
C PRO A 633 15.64 1.84 12.72
N VAL A 634 16.87 1.79 13.24
CA VAL A 634 17.14 1.34 14.61
C VAL A 634 16.48 2.30 15.59
N HIS A 635 15.61 1.79 16.44
CA HIS A 635 14.86 2.55 17.44
C HIS A 635 14.78 1.79 18.76
N SER A 636 14.45 2.49 19.85
CA SER A 636 14.51 1.89 21.18
C SER A 636 13.17 1.33 21.62
N VAL A 637 13.13 0.08 22.03
CA VAL A 637 11.89 -0.56 22.51
C VAL A 637 12.06 -1.06 23.94
N SER A 638 11.05 -0.81 24.77
CA SER A 638 10.94 -1.27 26.16
C SER A 638 9.82 -2.30 26.28
N LEU A 639 10.11 -3.49 26.80
CA LEU A 639 9.12 -4.54 26.98
C LEU A 639 8.89 -4.87 28.45
N SER A 640 7.64 -5.15 28.80
CA SER A 640 7.25 -5.82 30.04
C SER A 640 7.74 -7.27 30.03
N SER A 641 7.69 -7.95 31.18
CA SER A 641 7.95 -9.39 31.20
C SER A 641 6.78 -10.18 30.61
N PHE A 642 7.09 -11.19 29.81
CA PHE A 642 6.12 -12.06 29.16
C PHE A 642 6.66 -13.48 29.13
N TYR A 643 5.79 -14.46 28.86
CA TYR A 643 6.24 -15.83 28.60
C TYR A 643 6.21 -16.10 27.09
N LEU A 644 7.21 -16.79 26.57
CA LEU A 644 7.30 -17.22 25.18
C LEU A 644 7.56 -18.73 25.11
N SER A 645 6.98 -19.44 24.14
CA SER A 645 7.26 -20.86 23.98
C SER A 645 8.72 -21.08 23.57
N ARG A 646 9.36 -22.05 24.22
CA ARG A 646 10.75 -22.45 23.99
C ARG A 646 11.04 -22.80 22.53
N TYR A 647 10.02 -23.33 21.86
CA TYR A 647 10.02 -23.83 20.49
C TYR A 647 8.91 -23.16 19.67
N GLU A 648 9.00 -23.30 18.35
CA GLU A 648 7.87 -23.17 17.42
C GLU A 648 6.75 -24.15 17.82
N LEU A 649 5.50 -23.84 17.51
CA LEU A 649 4.38 -24.75 17.80
C LEU A 649 4.48 -25.99 16.89
N THR A 650 4.37 -27.18 17.47
CA THR A 650 4.57 -28.41 16.69
C THR A 650 3.31 -28.92 15.98
N VAL A 651 3.50 -29.79 14.98
CA VAL A 651 2.42 -30.53 14.31
C VAL A 651 1.58 -31.29 15.34
N GLY A 652 2.20 -31.94 16.34
CA GLY A 652 1.48 -32.69 17.37
C GLY A 652 0.56 -31.81 18.22
N GLU A 653 1.07 -30.65 18.66
CA GLU A 653 0.32 -29.67 19.45
C GLU A 653 -0.82 -29.03 18.65
N TYR A 654 -0.59 -28.70 17.38
CA TYR A 654 -1.62 -28.11 16.50
C TYR A 654 -2.70 -29.12 16.11
N MET A 655 -2.34 -30.37 15.81
CA MET A 655 -3.32 -31.41 15.48
C MET A 655 -4.20 -31.79 16.67
N ALA A 656 -3.77 -31.57 17.91
CA ALA A 656 -4.66 -31.68 19.08
C ALA A 656 -5.80 -30.64 19.05
N PHE A 657 -5.52 -29.40 18.66
CA PHE A 657 -6.53 -28.35 18.44
C PHE A 657 -7.48 -28.69 17.29
N CYS A 658 -6.96 -29.16 16.15
CA CYS A 658 -7.80 -29.56 15.01
C CYS A 658 -8.74 -30.70 15.37
N ARG A 659 -8.27 -31.73 16.09
CA ARG A 659 -9.10 -32.87 16.52
C ARG A 659 -10.19 -32.46 17.50
N GLU A 660 -9.88 -31.59 18.46
CA GLU A 660 -10.85 -31.16 19.49
C GLU A 660 -11.91 -30.19 18.95
N THR A 661 -11.53 -29.30 18.03
CA THR A 661 -12.46 -28.32 17.43
C THR A 661 -13.09 -28.79 16.13
N ASN A 662 -12.62 -29.90 15.57
CA ASN A 662 -12.92 -30.40 14.23
C ASN A 662 -12.85 -29.32 13.13
N SER A 663 -11.83 -28.46 13.19
CA SER A 663 -11.74 -27.28 12.34
C SER A 663 -10.29 -26.79 12.17
N HIS A 664 -10.07 -25.81 11.30
CA HIS A 664 -8.77 -25.16 11.06
C HIS A 664 -7.63 -26.15 10.71
N TYR A 665 -7.96 -27.25 10.03
CA TYR A 665 -6.95 -28.18 9.50
C TYR A 665 -6.00 -27.43 8.53
N PRO A 666 -4.70 -27.77 8.51
CA PRO A 666 -3.77 -27.16 7.58
C PRO A 666 -4.12 -27.57 6.13
N GLU A 667 -3.73 -26.76 5.15
CA GLU A 667 -4.14 -26.92 3.74
C GLU A 667 -3.70 -28.25 3.10
N TRP A 668 -2.70 -28.90 3.68
CA TRP A 668 -2.21 -30.21 3.27
C TRP A 668 -3.04 -31.40 3.81
N LEU A 669 -3.99 -31.15 4.71
CA LEU A 669 -5.05 -32.09 5.15
C LEU A 669 -6.46 -31.66 4.75
N GLU A 670 -6.67 -30.38 4.43
CA GLU A 670 -7.97 -29.81 4.04
C GLU A 670 -8.56 -30.51 2.80
N GLU A 671 -9.81 -30.97 2.89
CA GLU A 671 -10.49 -31.66 1.78
C GLU A 671 -10.78 -30.69 0.63
N GLY A 672 -10.67 -31.19 -0.62
CA GLY A 672 -10.83 -30.37 -1.82
C GLY A 672 -9.69 -29.38 -2.10
N ASN A 673 -8.75 -29.18 -1.17
CA ASN A 673 -7.60 -28.30 -1.39
C ASN A 673 -6.58 -28.95 -2.33
N LYS A 674 -6.11 -28.21 -3.34
CA LYS A 674 -5.10 -28.68 -4.32
C LYS A 674 -3.78 -29.11 -3.67
N PHE A 675 -3.48 -28.62 -2.47
CA PHE A 675 -2.26 -28.93 -1.70
C PHE A 675 -2.38 -30.18 -0.81
N ASN A 676 -3.56 -30.80 -0.74
CA ASN A 676 -3.81 -31.98 0.09
C ASN A 676 -2.86 -33.14 -0.27
N ILE A 677 -2.19 -33.75 0.72
CA ILE A 677 -1.19 -34.79 0.47
C ILE A 677 -1.76 -36.08 -0.12
N LYS A 678 -3.04 -36.38 0.13
CA LYS A 678 -3.73 -37.58 -0.38
C LYS A 678 -4.44 -37.32 -1.70
N THR A 679 -5.26 -36.25 -1.77
CA THR A 679 -6.19 -36.01 -2.88
C THR A 679 -5.79 -34.83 -3.78
N GLY A 680 -4.87 -33.97 -3.35
CA GLY A 680 -4.46 -32.77 -4.06
C GLY A 680 -3.56 -33.05 -5.27
N THR A 681 -3.52 -32.12 -6.22
CA THR A 681 -2.70 -32.20 -7.43
C THR A 681 -1.32 -31.57 -7.28
N ASP A 682 -1.14 -30.65 -6.33
CA ASP A 682 0.10 -29.91 -6.13
C ASP A 682 1.10 -30.71 -5.26
N PRO A 683 2.37 -30.88 -5.69
CA PRO A 683 3.35 -31.69 -4.95
C PRO A 683 4.04 -30.95 -3.80
N THR A 684 3.77 -29.66 -3.56
CA THR A 684 4.55 -28.81 -2.62
C THR A 684 4.68 -29.41 -1.22
N TYR A 685 3.57 -29.87 -0.63
CA TYR A 685 3.59 -30.52 0.69
C TYR A 685 3.98 -31.99 0.62
N LYS A 686 3.64 -32.70 -0.46
CA LYS A 686 4.03 -34.12 -0.66
C LYS A 686 5.56 -34.29 -0.62
N LYS A 687 6.31 -33.31 -1.15
CA LYS A 687 7.78 -33.26 -1.12
C LYS A 687 8.38 -33.17 0.28
N MET A 688 7.67 -32.62 1.27
CA MET A 688 8.16 -32.56 2.66
C MET A 688 8.11 -33.91 3.38
N GLY A 689 7.33 -34.87 2.85
CA GLY A 689 7.29 -36.25 3.31
C GLY A 689 7.07 -36.38 4.82
N LYS A 690 8.00 -37.05 5.50
CA LYS A 690 7.90 -37.35 6.94
C LYS A 690 7.82 -36.12 7.84
N ALA A 691 8.28 -34.95 7.39
CA ALA A 691 8.27 -33.72 8.17
C ALA A 691 6.84 -33.27 8.56
N LEU A 692 5.84 -33.55 7.71
CA LEU A 692 4.43 -33.23 8.00
C LEU A 692 3.74 -34.26 8.92
N SER A 693 4.33 -35.46 9.07
CA SER A 693 3.83 -36.52 9.95
C SER A 693 4.58 -36.63 11.27
N ASN A 694 5.70 -35.94 11.43
CA ASN A 694 6.46 -35.91 12.68
C ASN A 694 5.82 -34.92 13.65
N SER A 695 5.34 -35.42 14.79
CA SER A 695 4.71 -34.61 15.85
C SER A 695 5.59 -33.51 16.42
N ASN A 696 6.93 -33.59 16.27
CA ASN A 696 7.93 -32.67 16.81
C ASN A 696 8.45 -31.64 15.77
N ASN A 697 8.04 -31.73 14.51
CA ASN A 697 8.30 -30.67 13.51
C ASN A 697 7.36 -29.47 13.73
N PRO A 698 7.75 -28.24 13.34
CA PRO A 698 6.87 -27.07 13.40
C PRO A 698 5.67 -27.22 12.46
N ILE A 699 4.50 -26.72 12.88
CA ILE A 699 3.30 -26.71 12.02
C ILE A 699 3.46 -25.69 10.88
N VAL A 700 3.11 -26.12 9.66
CA VAL A 700 3.10 -25.31 8.44
C VAL A 700 1.79 -25.51 7.66
N GLY A 701 1.54 -24.68 6.64
CA GLY A 701 0.32 -24.75 5.83
C GLY A 701 -0.93 -24.26 6.55
N ILE A 702 -0.75 -23.34 7.49
CA ILE A 702 -1.79 -22.64 8.25
C ILE A 702 -1.74 -21.14 7.94
N SER A 703 -2.83 -20.43 8.14
CA SER A 703 -2.89 -18.97 8.01
C SER A 703 -2.71 -18.29 9.35
N TRP A 704 -2.44 -16.98 9.31
CA TRP A 704 -2.39 -16.14 10.51
C TRP A 704 -3.68 -16.21 11.35
N LYS A 705 -4.84 -16.30 10.69
CA LYS A 705 -6.14 -16.46 11.36
C LYS A 705 -6.26 -17.81 12.08
N ASP A 706 -5.72 -18.87 11.49
CA ASP A 706 -5.68 -20.20 12.09
C ASP A 706 -4.78 -20.22 13.35
N ALA A 707 -3.62 -19.55 13.29
CA ALA A 707 -2.71 -19.40 14.45
C ALA A 707 -3.34 -18.58 15.60
N ILE A 708 -4.13 -17.54 15.28
CA ILE A 708 -4.93 -16.79 16.27
C ILE A 708 -6.03 -17.68 16.87
N ALA A 709 -6.70 -18.50 16.05
CA ALA A 709 -7.74 -19.42 16.53
C ALA A 709 -7.17 -20.44 17.51
N TYR A 710 -5.98 -21.00 17.23
CA TYR A 710 -5.23 -21.85 18.15
C TYR A 710 -4.97 -21.15 19.50
N CYS A 711 -4.44 -19.92 19.47
CA CYS A 711 -4.15 -19.15 20.69
C CYS A 711 -5.41 -18.88 21.53
N LYS A 712 -6.55 -18.58 20.88
CA LYS A 712 -7.85 -18.39 21.55
C LYS A 712 -8.37 -19.69 22.18
N TRP A 713 -8.26 -20.81 21.46
CA TRP A 713 -8.61 -22.13 21.99
C TRP A 713 -7.75 -22.51 23.19
N LEU A 714 -6.42 -22.38 23.07
CA LEU A 714 -5.48 -22.69 24.15
C LEU A 714 -5.75 -21.81 25.38
N SER A 715 -6.10 -20.54 25.17
CA SER A 715 -6.50 -19.63 26.25
C SER A 715 -7.75 -20.12 26.97
N LYS A 716 -8.79 -20.50 26.23
CA LYS A 716 -10.03 -21.06 26.79
C LYS A 716 -9.79 -22.37 27.55
N LYS A 717 -8.94 -23.24 27.01
CA LYS A 717 -8.63 -24.57 27.58
C LYS A 717 -7.80 -24.51 28.87
N THR A 718 -6.95 -23.51 29.02
CA THR A 718 -6.01 -23.37 30.16
C THR A 718 -6.40 -22.29 31.18
N GLY A 719 -7.34 -21.41 30.85
CA GLY A 719 -7.67 -20.23 31.65
C GLY A 719 -6.54 -19.17 31.70
N LYS A 720 -5.54 -19.25 30.82
CA LYS A 720 -4.44 -18.27 30.71
C LYS A 720 -4.55 -17.49 29.40
N LYS A 721 -3.94 -16.29 29.33
CA LYS A 721 -4.00 -15.44 28.13
C LYS A 721 -2.86 -15.77 27.16
N TYR A 722 -3.09 -16.72 26.25
CA TYR A 722 -2.19 -17.05 25.15
C TYR A 722 -2.52 -16.23 23.89
N ARG A 723 -1.48 -15.87 23.13
CA ARG A 723 -1.54 -15.06 21.91
C ARG A 723 -0.30 -15.33 21.04
N LEU A 724 -0.26 -14.74 19.84
CA LEU A 724 1.01 -14.60 19.12
C LEU A 724 1.93 -13.62 19.87
N PRO A 725 3.27 -13.78 19.77
CA PRO A 725 4.20 -12.74 20.20
C PRO A 725 4.00 -11.48 19.37
N THR A 726 4.29 -10.32 19.96
CA THR A 726 4.47 -9.10 19.15
C THR A 726 5.76 -9.18 18.35
N GLU A 727 5.88 -8.37 17.30
CA GLU A 727 7.09 -8.33 16.48
C GLU A 727 8.32 -7.95 17.32
N ALA A 728 8.15 -7.02 18.25
CA ALA A 728 9.19 -6.59 19.17
C ALA A 728 9.52 -7.63 20.25
N GLU A 729 8.53 -8.31 20.82
CA GLU A 729 8.75 -9.42 21.76
C GLU A 729 9.54 -10.55 21.09
N TRP A 730 9.21 -10.86 19.84
CA TRP A 730 9.92 -11.87 19.06
C TRP A 730 11.39 -11.46 18.85
N GLU A 731 11.66 -10.22 18.40
CA GLU A 731 13.04 -9.78 18.15
C GLU A 731 13.87 -9.66 19.43
N TYR A 732 13.28 -9.12 20.51
CA TYR A 732 13.92 -9.05 21.81
C TYR A 732 14.30 -10.44 22.32
N ALA A 733 13.40 -11.40 22.18
CA ALA A 733 13.62 -12.79 22.53
C ALA A 733 14.72 -13.42 21.66
N ALA A 734 14.74 -13.17 20.34
CA ALA A 734 15.77 -13.67 19.43
C ALA A 734 17.16 -13.09 19.72
N ARG A 735 17.24 -11.81 20.14
CA ARG A 735 18.49 -11.16 20.55
C ARG A 735 19.02 -11.59 21.92
N GLY A 736 18.33 -12.49 22.63
CA GLY A 736 18.72 -12.91 23.98
C GLY A 736 18.32 -11.92 25.09
N GLY A 737 17.34 -11.05 24.84
CA GLY A 737 16.73 -10.17 25.83
C GLY A 737 17.67 -9.05 26.31
N GLN A 738 17.99 -9.05 27.60
CA GLN A 738 18.93 -8.08 28.20
C GLN A 738 20.42 -8.42 27.91
N SER A 739 20.70 -9.40 27.05
CA SER A 739 22.06 -9.71 26.59
C SER A 739 22.72 -8.47 25.98
N LYS A 740 23.96 -8.20 26.39
CA LYS A 740 24.80 -7.13 25.80
C LYS A 740 25.70 -7.64 24.65
N VAL A 741 25.54 -8.90 24.25
CA VAL A 741 26.34 -9.52 23.18
C VAL A 741 25.63 -9.29 21.86
N ASN A 742 26.23 -8.48 20.98
CA ASN A 742 25.76 -8.32 19.62
C ASN A 742 26.12 -9.58 18.82
N LEU A 743 25.10 -10.31 18.36
CA LEU A 743 25.23 -11.55 17.60
C LEU A 743 24.47 -11.45 16.28
N THR A 744 25.01 -12.07 15.22
CA THR A 744 24.41 -12.07 13.87
C THR A 744 23.11 -12.88 13.83
N TYR A 745 23.07 -13.99 14.55
CA TYR A 745 21.93 -14.90 14.64
C TYR A 745 21.52 -15.10 16.10
N SER A 746 20.36 -15.72 16.35
CA SER A 746 19.86 -15.93 17.71
C SER A 746 20.66 -17.00 18.46
N GLY A 747 21.75 -16.58 19.11
CA GLY A 747 22.55 -17.41 20.02
C GLY A 747 24.05 -17.40 19.71
N CYS A 748 24.43 -17.25 18.44
CA CYS A 748 25.83 -17.12 18.00
C CYS A 748 25.98 -16.40 16.64
N ASN A 749 27.22 -16.34 16.13
CA ASN A 749 27.58 -15.72 14.85
C ASN A 749 27.71 -16.69 13.67
N ASP A 750 27.54 -17.99 13.89
CA ASP A 750 27.48 -19.01 12.82
C ASP A 750 26.03 -19.48 12.66
N ALA A 751 25.48 -19.41 11.45
CA ALA A 751 24.12 -19.85 11.16
C ALA A 751 23.98 -21.38 11.29
N ASN A 752 25.01 -22.16 11.00
CA ASN A 752 24.94 -23.62 11.03
C ASN A 752 24.70 -24.18 12.44
N ASP A 753 25.13 -23.43 13.44
CA ASP A 753 25.02 -23.77 14.86
C ASP A 753 23.61 -23.55 15.43
N VAL A 754 22.89 -22.53 14.93
CA VAL A 754 21.58 -22.09 15.49
C VAL A 754 20.39 -22.22 14.54
N ALA A 755 20.62 -22.44 13.24
CA ALA A 755 19.58 -22.37 12.22
C ALA A 755 19.52 -23.55 11.27
N TRP A 756 18.28 -23.92 10.89
CA TRP A 756 17.97 -24.71 9.70
C TRP A 756 17.59 -23.78 8.55
N PHE A 757 18.39 -23.73 7.50
CA PHE A 757 18.25 -22.80 6.37
C PHE A 757 18.58 -23.53 5.04
N ALA A 758 18.54 -22.83 3.91
CA ALA A 758 18.60 -23.44 2.57
C ALA A 758 19.74 -24.46 2.39
N ASP A 759 20.93 -24.14 2.91
CA ASP A 759 22.14 -24.94 2.65
C ASP A 759 22.30 -26.15 3.59
N ASN A 760 21.54 -26.22 4.69
CA ASN A 760 21.69 -27.27 5.71
C ASN A 760 20.40 -27.97 6.16
N SER A 761 19.25 -27.64 5.57
CA SER A 761 17.93 -28.14 5.98
C SER A 761 17.38 -29.31 5.14
N ASP A 762 18.13 -29.80 4.14
CA ASP A 762 17.67 -30.80 3.18
C ASP A 762 16.33 -30.43 2.48
N SER A 763 16.07 -29.13 2.32
CA SER A 763 14.84 -28.58 1.73
C SER A 763 13.54 -28.96 2.46
N THR A 764 13.57 -29.05 3.80
CA THR A 764 12.37 -29.29 4.62
C THR A 764 12.49 -28.74 6.04
N THR A 765 11.40 -28.80 6.82
CA THR A 765 11.44 -28.48 8.26
C THR A 765 12.08 -29.61 9.05
N HIS A 766 12.69 -29.25 10.18
CA HIS A 766 13.32 -30.18 11.12
C HIS A 766 12.59 -30.18 12.48
N PRO A 767 12.78 -31.22 13.30
CA PRO A 767 12.26 -31.24 14.67
C PRO A 767 12.75 -30.03 15.47
N VAL A 768 11.85 -29.43 16.25
CA VAL A 768 12.18 -28.27 17.08
C VAL A 768 13.23 -28.62 18.13
N GLY A 769 14.11 -27.66 18.43
CA GLY A 769 15.20 -27.84 19.40
C GLY A 769 16.45 -28.54 18.87
N GLY A 770 16.52 -28.85 17.56
CA GLY A 770 17.66 -29.54 16.93
C GLY A 770 18.94 -28.69 16.77
N LYS A 771 18.91 -27.40 17.11
CA LYS A 771 20.04 -26.46 17.01
C LYS A 771 20.38 -25.84 18.38
N LYS A 772 21.45 -25.06 18.47
CA LYS A 772 21.84 -24.39 19.72
C LYS A 772 20.79 -23.33 20.13
N LYS A 773 20.43 -23.33 21.40
CA LYS A 773 19.56 -22.31 22.01
C LYS A 773 20.28 -20.98 22.25
N ASN A 774 19.53 -19.89 22.30
CA ASN A 774 20.06 -18.57 22.66
C ASN A 774 20.20 -18.37 24.18
N GLN A 775 20.61 -17.17 24.58
CA GLN A 775 20.91 -16.79 25.97
C GLN A 775 19.68 -16.86 26.91
N LEU A 776 18.46 -16.86 26.38
CA LEU A 776 17.21 -17.04 27.13
C LEU A 776 16.77 -18.51 27.19
N GLY A 777 17.46 -19.40 26.48
CA GLY A 777 17.10 -20.81 26.36
C GLY A 777 16.00 -21.10 25.34
N LEU A 778 15.78 -20.17 24.40
CA LEU A 778 14.88 -20.35 23.25
C LEU A 778 15.61 -20.99 22.08
N PHE A 779 14.92 -21.85 21.34
CA PHE A 779 15.43 -22.55 20.16
C PHE A 779 14.73 -22.05 18.90
N ASP A 780 15.38 -22.27 17.76
CA ASP A 780 14.84 -22.09 16.40
C ASP A 780 14.37 -20.65 16.09
N MET A 781 14.81 -19.66 16.87
CA MET A 781 14.59 -18.21 16.62
C MET A 781 15.43 -17.68 15.43
N SER A 782 16.02 -18.57 14.65
CA SER A 782 16.77 -18.34 13.40
C SER A 782 16.59 -19.60 12.55
N GLY A 783 16.00 -19.51 11.36
CA GLY A 783 15.74 -20.66 10.50
C GLY A 783 14.48 -21.47 10.87
N ASN A 784 14.46 -22.74 10.46
CA ASN A 784 13.34 -23.69 10.51
C ASN A 784 12.06 -23.17 9.84
N VAL A 785 11.14 -22.47 10.51
CA VAL A 785 10.03 -21.77 9.85
C VAL A 785 9.96 -20.28 10.19
N TYR A 786 9.42 -19.51 9.25
CA TYR A 786 9.05 -18.13 9.55
C TYR A 786 7.88 -18.12 10.53
N GLU A 787 7.91 -17.26 11.53
CA GLU A 787 6.92 -17.28 12.61
C GLU A 787 5.99 -16.09 12.58
N PHE A 788 4.68 -16.33 12.53
CA PHE A 788 3.66 -15.29 12.65
C PHE A 788 3.75 -14.51 13.98
N CYS A 789 3.82 -13.19 13.88
CA CYS A 789 3.63 -12.26 14.98
C CYS A 789 2.18 -11.73 15.02
N SER A 790 1.76 -11.08 16.11
CA SER A 790 0.44 -10.42 16.19
C SER A 790 0.29 -9.18 15.31
N ASP A 791 1.40 -8.71 14.75
CA ASP A 791 1.54 -7.36 14.24
C ASP A 791 1.19 -7.32 12.75
N LEU A 792 0.51 -6.25 12.34
CA LEU A 792 0.34 -5.91 10.94
C LEU A 792 1.59 -5.17 10.46
N TYR A 793 2.05 -5.49 9.24
CA TYR A 793 3.31 -5.00 8.71
C TYR A 793 3.24 -3.50 8.43
N GLY A 794 4.24 -2.78 8.96
CA GLY A 794 4.41 -1.33 8.83
C GLY A 794 5.88 -0.93 8.92
N ILE A 795 6.14 0.36 8.66
CA ILE A 795 7.47 0.98 8.77
C ILE A 795 7.83 1.12 10.26
N TYR A 796 9.10 0.98 10.64
CA TYR A 796 9.52 1.26 12.01
C TYR A 796 9.50 2.78 12.28
N PRO A 797 9.03 3.21 13.46
CA PRO A 797 9.11 4.62 13.86
C PRO A 797 10.55 4.98 14.24
N PHE A 798 10.87 6.27 14.20
CA PHE A 798 12.12 6.80 14.75
C PHE A 798 12.09 6.93 16.28
N GLU A 799 10.90 6.84 16.89
CA GLU A 799 10.66 7.09 18.31
C GLU A 799 10.81 5.83 19.19
N ALA A 800 10.91 6.04 20.50
CA ALA A 800 11.04 4.95 21.44
C ALA A 800 9.67 4.38 21.85
N GLN A 801 9.48 3.06 21.73
CA GLN A 801 8.20 2.40 22.00
C GLN A 801 8.21 1.63 23.33
N THR A 802 7.03 1.39 23.90
CA THR A 802 6.83 0.52 25.07
C THR A 802 5.74 -0.51 24.80
N ASN A 803 6.07 -1.80 24.87
CA ASN A 803 5.18 -2.92 24.51
C ASN A 803 4.43 -2.74 23.17
N PRO A 804 5.11 -2.38 22.06
CA PRO A 804 4.44 -2.18 20.78
C PRO A 804 3.79 -3.50 20.31
N GLY A 805 2.54 -3.41 19.87
CA GLY A 805 1.82 -4.48 19.17
C GLY A 805 1.32 -3.93 17.84
N GLY A 806 2.13 -4.10 16.80
CA GLY A 806 2.10 -3.30 15.58
C GLY A 806 0.74 -3.22 14.89
N THR A 807 0.17 -2.01 14.88
CA THR A 807 -0.99 -1.61 14.08
C THR A 807 -0.55 -1.06 12.73
N GLY A 808 0.32 -1.79 12.02
CA GLY A 808 0.91 -1.35 10.75
C GLY A 808 -0.14 -1.09 9.67
N ARG A 809 0.21 -0.19 8.73
CA ARG A 809 -0.75 0.47 7.82
C ARG A 809 -1.30 -0.44 6.69
N THR A 810 -1.24 -1.76 6.85
CA THR A 810 -1.57 -2.75 5.81
C THR A 810 -2.33 -3.95 6.40
N PHE A 811 -3.12 -4.66 5.58
CA PHE A 811 -3.87 -5.86 6.00
C PHE A 811 -3.02 -7.15 6.07
N ASN A 812 -1.69 -7.02 6.13
CA ASN A 812 -0.72 -8.11 5.97
C ASN A 812 0.05 -8.37 7.28
N PRO A 813 -0.08 -9.55 7.91
CA PRO A 813 0.67 -9.88 9.11
C PRO A 813 2.19 -9.99 8.90
N VAL A 814 2.94 -9.67 9.95
CA VAL A 814 4.40 -9.86 10.00
C VAL A 814 4.75 -11.30 10.36
N PHE A 815 5.83 -11.81 9.76
CA PHE A 815 6.54 -12.99 10.25
C PHE A 815 8.06 -12.81 10.29
N ARG A 816 8.71 -13.54 11.20
CA ARG A 816 10.13 -13.36 11.59
C ARG A 816 10.89 -14.68 11.63
N GLY A 817 12.23 -14.62 11.70
CA GLY A 817 13.09 -15.79 11.96
C GLY A 817 13.83 -16.38 10.76
N GLY A 818 13.37 -16.17 9.52
CA GLY A 818 13.86 -16.92 8.37
C GLY A 818 13.15 -18.27 8.26
N SER A 819 13.62 -19.17 7.40
CA SER A 819 13.10 -20.55 7.35
C SER A 819 14.09 -21.45 6.60
N TRP A 820 13.86 -22.76 6.68
CA TRP A 820 14.56 -23.79 5.91
C TRP A 820 14.72 -23.47 4.42
N ARG A 821 13.80 -22.69 3.83
CA ARG A 821 13.75 -22.39 2.40
C ARG A 821 14.67 -21.25 1.94
N TYR A 822 15.16 -20.41 2.85
CA TYR A 822 15.93 -19.21 2.51
C TYR A 822 17.35 -19.26 3.06
N TYR A 823 18.21 -18.36 2.58
CA TYR A 823 19.62 -18.31 2.97
C TYR A 823 19.79 -17.82 4.41
N ASP A 824 20.97 -18.06 4.97
CA ASP A 824 21.38 -17.63 6.32
C ASP A 824 21.07 -16.16 6.62
N LYS A 825 21.28 -15.25 5.66
CA LYS A 825 21.01 -13.80 5.77
C LYS A 825 19.55 -13.46 6.03
N ASP A 826 18.62 -14.36 5.73
CA ASP A 826 17.19 -14.24 6.03
C ASP A 826 16.86 -14.75 7.45
N CYS A 827 17.81 -15.41 8.13
CA CYS A 827 17.68 -15.94 9.49
C CYS A 827 18.19 -14.98 10.59
N ARG A 828 18.58 -13.75 10.23
CA ARG A 828 18.97 -12.70 11.18
C ARG A 828 17.77 -12.29 12.05
N PRO A 829 17.93 -12.03 13.37
CA PRO A 829 16.85 -11.59 14.25
C PRO A 829 16.10 -10.34 13.79
N THR A 830 16.71 -9.51 12.95
CA THR A 830 16.13 -8.27 12.42
C THR A 830 15.39 -8.46 11.11
N ASN A 831 15.55 -9.60 10.43
CA ASN A 831 14.90 -9.82 9.13
C ASN A 831 13.38 -9.94 9.30
N ARG A 832 12.64 -9.21 8.44
CA ARG A 832 11.18 -9.14 8.45
C ARG A 832 10.63 -9.65 7.13
N ALA A 833 9.39 -10.16 7.17
CA ALA A 833 8.63 -10.47 5.96
C ALA A 833 7.12 -10.41 6.25
N LYS A 834 6.30 -10.47 5.18
CA LYS A 834 4.83 -10.31 5.24
C LYS A 834 4.11 -11.13 4.18
N CYS A 835 2.85 -11.46 4.46
CA CYS A 835 1.92 -12.06 3.49
C CYS A 835 0.49 -11.57 3.76
N GLY A 836 -0.46 -11.94 2.89
CA GLY A 836 -1.89 -11.74 3.17
C GLY A 836 -2.34 -12.54 4.40
N SER A 837 -3.33 -12.03 5.15
CA SER A 837 -3.82 -12.69 6.38
C SER A 837 -4.47 -14.08 6.17
N THR A 838 -4.80 -14.44 4.92
CA THR A 838 -5.30 -15.76 4.50
C THR A 838 -4.26 -16.62 3.80
N TYR A 839 -3.02 -16.12 3.60
CA TYR A 839 -1.96 -16.86 2.96
C TYR A 839 -1.48 -18.01 3.86
N ARG A 840 -1.16 -19.15 3.22
CA ARG A 840 -0.64 -20.37 3.83
C ARG A 840 0.61 -20.79 3.05
N SER A 841 1.62 -21.32 3.74
CA SER A 841 2.88 -21.76 3.10
C SER A 841 3.58 -22.85 3.90
N ASN A 842 4.44 -23.61 3.20
CA ASN A 842 5.14 -24.79 3.69
C ASN A 842 6.42 -24.47 4.50
N ASN A 843 6.64 -23.19 4.80
CA ASN A 843 7.79 -22.65 5.52
C ASN A 843 7.40 -21.50 6.47
N ILE A 844 6.11 -21.36 6.79
CA ILE A 844 5.58 -20.39 7.75
C ILE A 844 4.76 -21.15 8.79
N GLY A 845 5.09 -20.95 10.07
CA GLY A 845 4.38 -21.43 11.24
C GLY A 845 4.26 -20.31 12.27
N PHE A 846 4.34 -20.64 13.56
CA PHE A 846 4.30 -19.66 14.65
C PHE A 846 4.79 -20.26 15.97
N ARG A 847 5.03 -19.39 16.94
CA ARG A 847 5.20 -19.76 18.36
C ARG A 847 4.21 -18.99 19.22
N VAL A 848 3.98 -19.41 20.47
CA VAL A 848 2.98 -18.78 21.34
C VAL A 848 3.60 -17.94 22.44
N ALA A 849 3.07 -16.75 22.64
CA ALA A 849 3.32 -15.92 23.80
C ALA A 849 2.17 -16.03 24.80
N ARG A 850 2.45 -15.74 26.08
CA ARG A 850 1.46 -15.67 27.14
C ARG A 850 1.76 -14.46 28.02
N SER A 851 0.73 -13.67 28.29
CA SER A 851 0.82 -12.59 29.28
C SER A 851 1.20 -13.16 30.66
N GLN A 852 1.86 -12.33 31.48
CA GLN A 852 2.23 -12.70 32.85
C GLN A 852 1.01 -13.00 33.73
#